data_AF-A0A5B1M1L5-F1
#
_entry.id   AF-A0A5B1M1L5-F1
#
_cell.length_a   1.000
_cell.length_b   1.000
_cell.length_c   1.000
_cell.angle_alpha   90.00
_cell.angle_beta   90.00
_cell.angle_gamma   90.00
#
_symmetry.space_group_name_H-M   'P 1'
#
loop_
_entity.id
_entity.type
_entity.pdbx_description
1 polymer ?
#
loop_
_entity_poly.entity_id
_entity_poly.type
_entity_poly.pdbx_seq_one_letter_code
_entity_poly.pdbx_strand_id
1 'polypeptide(L)'
;MARLLYRLGTTAFRRWPLFVAGWLLLAIALVGVAGAFSKPMSDEFTIPGIPSEEAADLQQELFPEAGDAFDDATVNVVVAAPEGHTLAEKPYADAIADLIAAVPDLPQMSDDPADNPGLVDPNVAAANAPPAFSPLSEDGRVGLLTFEWDVDTVSDLEPETIEAAEELFEEHSTDGFVVEANGPGMRAMSPPGGAAELIGIGIALVVLLLTFGSAIAAGMPIVTAIFGVGLGMTGITAMTAVTDIGTSTPMLATMIGLAVGIDYTLFILARYRTELHHTDDRQHATGIAVGTAGSAVVFAGLTVLIALSALAVVRIPFLTAMGLAAAATVLIAVLVALTLLPAILGLLKSWTFRGRIRKERINRDEQGLVLNNGVRWGRLVGRAPVAVVAIVVIGLGALAIPIGQMYLAFPTDSTAPTDSTRRQASDLVSEAFGPGREGPLLVVVDGRDIADDAERQSAFEEVAAWAAGQDDVADASLVATNAPLGADGAPQGVGTGAMIQVTPESGPDDPATLDLLESLRDGQSDIEDETGTTTGVTGLTAITTDVSDRLTSALPIYLTVVVGLAFLLLVLVFRSILVPLTATLGFLLSVLATLGVTVAVFQEGALGIFEGQPIVSFMPIFLIGMVFGLAMDYQVFLVTRMREAHVHGLSTREAVVDGFRNSARVVVAAATIMTAVFAGFMLEDDAVVKSMGFALAASIIFDAFIVRMALIPALLYLLGEKAWWLPRWLDRILPNVDVEGTSLERDSIPGATVSQDDLDDDLDKELAPAGR
;
A
#
# COMPACT_ATOMS: atom_id res chain seq x y z
N MET A 1 8.93 -28.10 -14.50
CA MET A 1 8.05 -26.93 -14.59
C MET A 1 8.00 -26.37 -16.00
N ALA A 2 9.13 -25.97 -16.58
CA ALA A 2 9.26 -25.43 -17.94
C ALA A 2 8.49 -26.21 -19.02
N ARG A 3 8.55 -27.55 -19.02
CA ARG A 3 7.77 -28.41 -19.96
C ARG A 3 6.25 -28.26 -19.85
N LEU A 4 5.73 -28.09 -18.63
CA LEU A 4 4.30 -27.89 -18.40
C LEU A 4 3.87 -26.51 -18.91
N LEU A 5 4.66 -25.49 -18.60
CA LEU A 5 4.43 -24.12 -19.08
C LEU A 5 4.56 -24.00 -20.61
N TYR A 6 5.50 -24.72 -21.23
CA TYR A 6 5.59 -24.83 -22.69
C TYR A 6 4.31 -25.40 -23.29
N ARG A 7 3.78 -26.50 -22.72
CA ARG A 7 2.51 -27.10 -23.17
C ARG A 7 1.33 -26.17 -22.94
N LEU A 8 1.32 -25.43 -21.84
CA LEU A 8 0.29 -24.43 -21.54
C LEU A 8 0.31 -23.31 -22.59
N GLY A 9 1.47 -22.69 -22.83
CA GLY A 9 1.62 -21.60 -23.81
C GLY A 9 1.27 -22.02 -25.24
N THR A 10 1.73 -23.19 -25.69
CA THR A 10 1.37 -23.73 -27.01
C THR A 10 -0.12 -24.04 -27.14
N THR A 11 -0.74 -24.56 -26.07
CA THR A 11 -2.17 -24.88 -26.05
C THR A 11 -3.02 -23.61 -26.05
N ALA A 12 -2.65 -22.61 -25.24
CA ALA A 12 -3.31 -21.32 -25.18
C ALA A 12 -3.22 -20.57 -26.53
N PHE A 13 -2.05 -20.59 -27.18
CA PHE A 13 -1.87 -20.03 -28.52
C PHE A 13 -2.77 -20.71 -29.57
N ARG A 14 -2.81 -22.05 -29.57
CA ARG A 14 -3.57 -22.82 -30.57
C ARG A 14 -5.08 -22.76 -30.34
N ARG A 15 -5.50 -22.83 -29.08
CA ARG A 15 -6.91 -22.84 -28.65
C ARG A 15 -7.31 -21.49 -28.05
N TRP A 16 -6.79 -20.40 -28.62
CA TRP A 16 -7.03 -19.05 -28.10
C TRP A 16 -8.51 -18.72 -27.86
N PRO A 17 -9.51 -19.15 -28.68
CA PRO A 17 -10.90 -18.80 -28.42
C PRO A 17 -11.42 -19.38 -27.10
N LEU A 18 -10.95 -20.57 -26.73
CA LEU A 18 -11.37 -21.23 -25.48
C LEU A 18 -10.80 -20.53 -24.25
N PHE A 19 -9.55 -20.06 -24.32
CA PHE A 19 -8.95 -19.32 -23.21
C PHE A 19 -9.58 -17.94 -23.05
N VAL A 20 -9.79 -17.21 -24.15
CA VAL A 20 -10.48 -15.91 -24.11
C VAL A 20 -11.90 -16.09 -23.60
N ALA A 21 -12.66 -17.07 -24.10
CA ALA A 21 -14.00 -17.36 -23.62
C ALA A 21 -14.01 -17.76 -22.14
N GLY A 22 -13.03 -18.56 -21.68
CA GLY A 22 -12.91 -18.95 -20.27
C GLY A 22 -12.67 -17.75 -19.35
N TRP A 23 -11.79 -16.83 -19.73
CA TRP A 23 -11.56 -15.59 -18.99
C TRP A 23 -12.78 -14.66 -19.00
N LEU A 24 -13.48 -14.54 -20.13
CA LEU A 24 -14.72 -13.76 -20.20
C LEU A 24 -15.83 -14.38 -19.35
N LEU A 25 -15.97 -15.70 -19.33
CA LEU A 25 -16.93 -16.40 -18.48
C LEU A 25 -16.60 -16.21 -17.00
N LEU A 26 -15.31 -16.26 -16.63
CA LEU A 26 -14.87 -15.98 -15.27
C LEU A 26 -15.18 -14.53 -14.87
N ALA A 27 -14.94 -13.57 -15.76
CA ALA A 27 -15.29 -12.16 -15.53
C ALA A 27 -16.79 -11.99 -15.32
N ILE A 28 -17.63 -12.58 -16.18
CA ILE A 28 -19.09 -12.52 -16.05
C ILE A 28 -19.54 -13.18 -14.73
N ALA A 29 -18.94 -14.30 -14.35
CA ALA A 29 -19.25 -14.99 -13.10
C ALA A 29 -18.89 -14.13 -11.88
N LEU A 30 -17.71 -13.51 -11.87
CA LEU A 30 -17.28 -12.62 -10.79
C LEU A 30 -18.14 -11.37 -10.69
N VAL A 31 -18.47 -10.73 -11.83
CA VAL A 31 -19.40 -9.59 -11.85
C VAL A 31 -20.77 -9.98 -11.32
N GLY A 32 -21.27 -11.17 -11.68
CA GLY A 32 -22.53 -11.69 -11.16
C GLY A 32 -22.51 -11.96 -9.66
N VAL A 33 -21.39 -12.45 -9.11
CA VAL A 33 -21.23 -12.65 -7.65
C VAL A 33 -21.11 -11.33 -6.93
N ALA A 34 -20.24 -10.43 -7.40
CA ALA A 34 -20.06 -9.10 -6.82
C ALA A 34 -21.40 -8.33 -6.81
N GLY A 35 -22.09 -8.25 -7.94
CA GLY A 35 -23.37 -7.54 -8.02
C GLY A 35 -24.52 -8.17 -7.22
N ALA A 36 -24.41 -9.44 -6.80
CA ALA A 36 -25.46 -10.12 -6.04
C ALA A 36 -25.17 -10.23 -4.54
N PHE A 37 -23.90 -10.22 -4.13
CA PHE A 37 -23.50 -10.54 -2.76
C PHE A 37 -22.51 -9.55 -2.14
N SER A 38 -22.01 -8.56 -2.89
CA SER A 38 -21.10 -7.56 -2.31
C SER A 38 -21.81 -6.75 -1.22
N LYS A 39 -21.04 -6.45 -0.18
CA LYS A 39 -21.36 -5.49 0.87
C LYS A 39 -20.55 -4.20 0.66
N PRO A 40 -20.98 -3.07 1.24
CA PRO A 40 -20.16 -1.86 1.34
C PRO A 40 -18.78 -2.16 1.93
N MET A 41 -17.79 -1.37 1.53
CA MET A 41 -16.46 -1.41 2.14
C MET A 41 -16.49 -0.56 3.41
N SER A 42 -15.87 -1.05 4.49
CA SER A 42 -15.76 -0.32 5.76
C SER A 42 -14.30 -0.18 6.14
N ASP A 43 -13.93 0.98 6.68
CA ASP A 43 -12.58 1.26 7.18
C ASP A 43 -12.48 1.04 8.70
N GLU A 44 -13.22 0.05 9.21
CA GLU A 44 -13.17 -0.34 10.62
C GLU A 44 -11.76 -0.89 10.95
N PHE A 45 -10.94 -0.07 11.61
CA PHE A 45 -9.58 -0.43 12.00
C PHE A 45 -9.57 -1.24 13.30
N THR A 46 -10.29 -2.36 13.35
CA THR A 46 -10.28 -3.27 14.51
C THR A 46 -8.97 -4.07 14.56
N ILE A 47 -8.26 -3.95 15.67
CA ILE A 47 -7.07 -4.73 16.00
C ILE A 47 -7.24 -5.39 17.37
N PRO A 48 -7.77 -6.64 17.38
CA PRO A 48 -8.11 -7.31 18.63
C PRO A 48 -7.00 -7.26 19.69
N GLY A 49 -7.36 -6.77 20.87
CA GLY A 49 -6.52 -6.70 22.05
C GLY A 49 -5.62 -5.47 22.15
N ILE A 50 -5.98 -4.35 21.51
CA ILE A 50 -5.43 -3.03 21.85
C ILE A 50 -6.31 -2.35 22.92
N PRO A 51 -5.70 -1.66 23.92
CA PRO A 51 -6.44 -1.04 25.02
C PRO A 51 -7.52 -0.04 24.57
N SER A 52 -7.25 0.77 23.56
CA SER A 52 -8.20 1.78 23.07
C SER A 52 -9.46 1.17 22.44
N GLU A 53 -9.33 0.00 21.82
CA GLU A 53 -10.46 -0.73 21.23
C GLU A 53 -11.26 -1.45 22.31
N GLU A 54 -10.62 -2.02 23.33
CA GLU A 54 -11.35 -2.57 24.49
C GLU A 54 -12.16 -1.47 25.21
N ALA A 55 -11.62 -0.26 25.28
CA ALA A 55 -12.33 0.91 25.80
C ALA A 55 -13.46 1.39 24.86
N ALA A 56 -13.28 1.30 23.54
CA ALA A 56 -14.33 1.60 22.55
C ALA A 56 -15.47 0.56 22.60
N ASP A 57 -15.14 -0.73 22.71
CA ASP A 57 -16.11 -1.81 22.91
C ASP A 57 -16.92 -1.58 24.19
N LEU A 58 -16.24 -1.16 25.27
CA LEU A 58 -16.88 -0.80 26.53
C LEU A 58 -17.79 0.43 26.39
N GLN A 59 -17.38 1.43 25.60
CA GLN A 59 -18.21 2.58 25.26
C GLN A 59 -19.49 2.13 24.56
N GLN A 60 -19.39 1.29 23.52
CA GLN A 60 -20.56 0.78 22.79
C GLN A 60 -21.46 -0.09 23.68
N GLU A 61 -20.89 -0.86 24.60
CA GLU A 61 -21.67 -1.66 25.57
C GLU A 61 -22.47 -0.75 26.52
N LEU A 62 -21.85 0.32 27.03
CA LEU A 62 -22.46 1.24 27.99
C LEU A 62 -23.38 2.27 27.32
N PHE A 63 -23.11 2.64 26.07
CA PHE A 63 -23.78 3.66 25.27
C PHE A 63 -24.12 3.13 23.86
N PRO A 64 -25.09 2.21 23.70
CA PRO A 64 -25.41 1.61 22.40
C PRO A 64 -26.01 2.58 21.36
N GLU A 65 -26.43 3.76 21.82
CA GLU A 65 -26.96 4.84 20.97
C GLU A 65 -25.85 5.82 20.53
N ALA A 66 -24.64 5.72 21.07
CA ALA A 66 -23.49 6.47 20.57
C ALA A 66 -23.03 5.80 19.27
N GLY A 67 -22.98 6.56 18.17
CA GLY A 67 -22.45 6.11 16.87
C GLY A 67 -21.00 5.64 16.96
N ASP A 68 -20.53 4.97 15.91
CA ASP A 68 -19.13 4.57 15.81
C ASP A 68 -18.32 5.73 15.24
N ALA A 69 -17.23 6.10 15.92
CA ALA A 69 -16.40 7.24 15.55
C ALA A 69 -15.75 7.13 14.15
N PHE A 70 -15.77 5.93 13.52
CA PHE A 70 -15.27 5.71 12.16
C PHE A 70 -16.35 5.61 11.08
N ASP A 71 -17.60 5.30 11.45
CA ASP A 71 -18.68 5.09 10.48
C ASP A 71 -19.48 6.37 10.23
N ASP A 72 -19.61 7.22 11.25
CA ASP A 72 -20.37 8.47 11.18
C ASP A 72 -19.76 9.43 10.14
N ALA A 73 -20.54 9.80 9.14
CA ALA A 73 -20.13 10.69 8.05
C ALA A 73 -20.25 12.16 8.46
N THR A 74 -19.70 12.48 9.64
CA THR A 74 -19.83 13.80 10.27
C THR A 74 -18.98 14.86 9.58
N VAL A 75 -19.57 16.04 9.40
CA VAL A 75 -18.91 17.25 8.91
C VAL A 75 -18.96 18.30 10.02
N ASN A 76 -17.78 18.81 10.38
CA ASN A 76 -17.64 19.94 11.30
C ASN A 76 -17.32 21.19 10.49
N VAL A 77 -18.29 22.11 10.45
CA VAL A 77 -18.18 23.41 9.80
C VAL A 77 -17.63 24.43 10.78
N VAL A 78 -16.56 25.11 10.38
CA VAL A 78 -15.88 26.16 11.12
C VAL A 78 -16.19 27.49 10.45
N VAL A 79 -16.85 28.38 11.17
CA VAL A 79 -17.13 29.75 10.72
C VAL A 79 -16.29 30.75 11.47
N ALA A 80 -15.68 31.70 10.78
CA ALA A 80 -14.83 32.71 11.39
C ALA A 80 -15.18 34.12 10.91
N ALA A 81 -15.42 35.03 11.88
CA ALA A 81 -15.51 36.46 11.63
C ALA A 81 -14.11 37.05 11.34
N PRO A 82 -14.04 38.18 10.61
CA PRO A 82 -12.78 38.87 10.38
C PRO A 82 -12.17 39.40 11.70
N GLU A 83 -10.85 39.62 11.71
CA GLU A 83 -10.15 40.08 12.91
C GLU A 83 -10.81 41.32 13.53
N GLY A 84 -11.08 41.26 14.84
CA GLY A 84 -11.70 42.35 15.60
C GLY A 84 -13.23 42.42 15.50
N HIS A 85 -13.86 41.49 14.78
CA HIS A 85 -15.32 41.31 14.72
C HIS A 85 -15.75 40.02 15.43
N THR A 86 -17.03 39.95 15.77
CA THR A 86 -17.65 38.79 16.45
C THR A 86 -18.81 38.22 15.66
N LEU A 87 -19.05 36.90 15.75
CA LEU A 87 -20.16 36.23 15.06
C LEU A 87 -21.54 36.69 15.52
N ALA A 88 -21.63 37.35 16.69
CA ALA A 88 -22.86 37.96 17.19
C ALA A 88 -23.26 39.24 16.43
N GLU A 89 -22.37 39.82 15.64
CA GLU A 89 -22.72 40.99 14.82
C GLU A 89 -23.67 40.59 13.68
N LYS A 90 -24.67 41.44 13.45
CA LYS A 90 -25.78 41.14 12.53
C LYS A 90 -25.36 40.62 11.14
N PRO A 91 -24.36 41.19 10.44
CA PRO A 91 -23.95 40.67 9.14
C PRO A 91 -23.50 39.21 9.17
N TYR A 92 -22.80 38.77 10.22
CA TYR A 92 -22.29 37.41 10.36
C TYR A 92 -23.35 36.45 10.91
N ALA A 93 -24.19 36.92 11.83
CA ALA A 93 -25.34 36.14 12.30
C ALA A 93 -26.35 35.87 11.16
N ASP A 94 -26.60 36.86 10.29
CA ASP A 94 -27.44 36.67 9.10
C ASP A 94 -26.76 35.67 8.12
N ALA A 95 -25.44 35.74 7.94
CA ALA A 95 -24.69 34.79 7.08
C ALA A 95 -24.68 33.35 7.62
N ILE A 96 -24.55 33.16 8.94
CA ILE A 96 -24.68 31.84 9.59
C ILE A 96 -26.09 31.28 9.39
N ALA A 97 -27.12 32.12 9.54
CA ALA A 97 -28.50 31.70 9.34
C ALA A 97 -28.78 31.29 7.89
N ASP A 98 -28.21 32.01 6.92
CA ASP A 98 -28.29 31.66 5.50
C ASP A 98 -27.56 30.32 5.21
N LEU A 99 -26.37 30.11 5.79
CA LEU A 99 -25.62 28.86 5.68
C LEU A 99 -26.40 27.66 6.26
N ILE A 100 -26.92 27.79 7.48
CA ILE A 100 -27.75 26.75 8.14
C ILE A 100 -29.00 26.43 7.30
N ALA A 101 -29.58 27.43 6.63
CA ALA A 101 -30.74 27.23 5.78
C ALA A 101 -30.39 26.52 4.46
N ALA A 102 -29.15 26.64 3.98
CA ALA A 102 -28.70 26.07 2.71
C ALA A 102 -28.11 24.66 2.83
N VAL A 103 -27.50 24.30 3.97
CA VAL A 103 -26.92 22.97 4.20
C VAL A 103 -27.93 21.82 3.93
N PRO A 104 -29.21 21.88 4.37
CA PRO A 104 -30.18 20.83 4.07
C PRO A 104 -30.51 20.64 2.58
N ASP A 105 -30.18 21.60 1.71
CA ASP A 105 -30.39 21.49 0.27
C ASP A 105 -29.24 20.72 -0.43
N LEU A 106 -28.18 20.35 0.31
CA LEU A 106 -27.07 19.56 -0.22
C LEU A 106 -27.51 18.13 -0.59
N PRO A 107 -26.86 17.49 -1.58
CA PRO A 107 -27.11 16.08 -1.89
C PRO A 107 -26.82 15.19 -0.67
N GLN A 108 -27.53 14.05 -0.56
CA GLN A 108 -27.33 13.05 0.51
C GLN A 108 -27.53 13.59 1.95
N MET A 109 -28.25 14.70 2.12
CA MET A 109 -28.75 15.13 3.44
C MET A 109 -30.10 14.49 3.77
N SER A 110 -30.35 14.25 5.06
CA SER A 110 -31.68 13.83 5.53
C SER A 110 -32.71 14.96 5.36
N ASP A 111 -33.93 14.59 4.96
CA ASP A 111 -35.09 15.49 4.92
C ASP A 111 -35.62 15.85 6.33
N ASP A 112 -35.21 15.13 7.39
CA ASP A 112 -35.63 15.38 8.77
C ASP A 112 -34.58 16.22 9.53
N PRO A 113 -34.90 17.47 9.93
CA PRO A 113 -34.01 18.30 10.73
C PRO A 113 -33.65 17.69 12.09
N ALA A 114 -34.42 16.72 12.59
CA ALA A 114 -34.12 16.03 13.84
C ALA A 114 -32.86 15.15 13.72
N ASP A 115 -32.48 14.74 12.52
CA ASP A 115 -31.29 13.91 12.26
C ASP A 115 -30.00 14.75 12.32
N ASN A 116 -30.11 16.08 12.31
CA ASN A 116 -28.97 17.00 12.35
C ASN A 116 -29.06 18.00 13.52
N PRO A 117 -29.06 17.53 14.78
CA PRO A 117 -29.24 18.38 15.95
C PRO A 117 -28.06 19.35 16.19
N GLY A 118 -26.90 19.09 15.59
CA GLY A 118 -25.70 19.94 15.66
C GLY A 118 -25.70 21.14 14.71
N LEU A 119 -26.64 21.20 13.75
CA LEU A 119 -26.71 22.27 12.74
C LEU A 119 -27.43 23.49 13.33
N VAL A 120 -26.79 24.12 14.32
CA VAL A 120 -27.36 25.22 15.12
C VAL A 120 -26.36 26.38 15.15
N ASP A 121 -26.88 27.61 15.22
CA ASP A 121 -26.06 28.83 15.36
C ASP A 121 -25.11 28.70 16.58
N PRO A 122 -23.77 28.84 16.38
CA PRO A 122 -22.79 28.73 17.46
C PRO A 122 -23.06 29.65 18.65
N ASN A 123 -23.61 30.85 18.42
CA ASN A 123 -23.96 31.79 19.49
C ASN A 123 -25.10 31.26 20.37
N VAL A 124 -26.06 30.56 19.76
CA VAL A 124 -27.20 29.95 20.46
C VAL A 124 -26.78 28.67 21.16
N ALA A 125 -25.96 27.86 20.49
CA ALA A 125 -25.43 26.62 21.04
C ALA A 125 -24.51 26.89 22.25
N ALA A 126 -23.61 27.88 22.15
CA ALA A 126 -22.73 28.29 23.25
C ALA A 126 -23.47 28.80 24.49
N ALA A 127 -24.67 29.37 24.34
CA ALA A 127 -25.48 29.79 25.48
C ALA A 127 -25.98 28.62 26.33
N ASN A 128 -26.04 27.41 25.76
CA ASN A 128 -26.54 26.20 26.40
C ASN A 128 -25.45 25.14 26.63
N ALA A 129 -24.26 25.33 26.06
CA ALA A 129 -23.12 24.42 26.21
C ALA A 129 -22.30 24.75 27.47
N PRO A 130 -21.74 23.74 28.17
CA PRO A 130 -20.70 23.96 29.17
C PRO A 130 -19.50 24.69 28.55
N PRO A 131 -18.76 25.53 29.31
CA PRO A 131 -17.60 26.27 28.78
C PRO A 131 -16.57 25.38 28.07
N ALA A 132 -16.30 24.19 28.61
CA ALA A 132 -15.39 23.20 28.02
C ALA A 132 -15.82 22.72 26.62
N PHE A 133 -17.12 22.77 26.31
CA PHE A 133 -17.70 22.32 25.03
C PHE A 133 -18.31 23.46 24.24
N SER A 134 -17.95 24.71 24.56
CA SER A 134 -18.46 25.85 23.83
C SER A 134 -18.14 25.69 22.33
N PRO A 135 -19.15 25.68 21.44
CA PRO A 135 -18.93 25.73 20.00
C PRO A 135 -18.51 27.13 19.55
N LEU A 136 -18.37 28.10 20.47
CA LEU A 136 -17.94 29.46 20.19
C LEU A 136 -16.64 29.76 20.96
N SER A 137 -15.66 30.34 20.28
CA SER A 137 -14.39 30.76 20.88
C SER A 137 -14.59 31.81 21.97
N GLU A 138 -13.63 31.93 22.90
CA GLU A 138 -13.74 32.88 24.03
C GLU A 138 -13.91 34.35 23.57
N ASP A 139 -13.31 34.71 22.44
CA ASP A 139 -13.43 36.03 21.81
C ASP A 139 -14.68 36.21 20.94
N GLY A 140 -15.47 35.15 20.75
CA GLY A 140 -16.70 35.15 19.95
C GLY A 140 -16.45 35.28 18.44
N ARG A 141 -15.22 35.06 17.97
CA ARG A 141 -14.83 35.20 16.57
C ARG A 141 -15.05 33.93 15.75
N VAL A 142 -14.78 32.75 16.32
CA VAL A 142 -14.81 31.47 15.62
C VAL A 142 -15.90 30.59 16.22
N GLY A 143 -16.68 29.95 15.37
CA GLY A 143 -17.83 29.12 15.72
C GLY A 143 -17.78 27.77 15.02
N LEU A 144 -18.34 26.75 15.68
CA LEU A 144 -18.42 25.38 15.20
C LEU A 144 -19.89 25.00 14.99
N LEU A 145 -20.19 24.40 13.85
CA LEU A 145 -21.46 23.75 13.55
C LEU A 145 -21.17 22.33 13.08
N THR A 146 -22.07 21.39 13.33
CA THR A 146 -21.87 20.00 12.93
C THR A 146 -23.11 19.47 12.25
N PHE A 147 -22.94 18.74 11.16
CA PHE A 147 -24.00 17.96 10.52
C PHE A 147 -23.45 16.59 10.09
N GLU A 148 -24.34 15.68 9.74
CA GLU A 148 -24.03 14.34 9.30
C GLU A 148 -24.76 14.03 8.00
N TRP A 149 -24.07 13.36 7.08
CA TRP A 149 -24.65 12.88 5.84
C TRP A 149 -25.58 11.70 6.08
N ASP A 150 -26.68 11.61 5.33
CA ASP A 150 -27.62 10.47 5.37
C ASP A 150 -27.08 9.33 4.51
N VAL A 151 -25.98 8.72 4.98
CA VAL A 151 -25.31 7.57 4.36
C VAL A 151 -24.99 6.52 5.41
N ASP A 152 -25.02 5.25 5.01
CA ASP A 152 -24.69 4.15 5.92
C ASP A 152 -23.20 4.17 6.30
N THR A 153 -22.33 4.63 5.40
CA THR A 153 -20.87 4.74 5.63
C THR A 153 -20.28 5.92 4.87
N VAL A 154 -19.13 6.43 5.32
CA VAL A 154 -18.32 7.45 4.62
C VAL A 154 -17.99 7.04 3.16
N SER A 155 -17.91 5.74 2.88
CA SER A 155 -17.62 5.22 1.53
C SER A 155 -18.76 5.41 0.52
N ASP A 156 -19.98 5.63 1.00
CA ASP A 156 -21.16 5.83 0.16
C ASP A 156 -21.36 7.32 -0.22
N LEU A 157 -20.46 8.20 0.23
CA LEU A 157 -20.43 9.61 -0.17
C LEU A 157 -20.03 9.75 -1.64
N GLU A 158 -20.86 10.45 -2.39
CA GLU A 158 -20.57 10.78 -3.78
C GLU A 158 -19.58 11.97 -3.84
N PRO A 159 -18.56 11.95 -4.72
CA PRO A 159 -17.65 13.09 -4.88
C PRO A 159 -18.37 14.40 -5.18
N GLU A 160 -19.48 14.33 -5.94
CA GLU A 160 -20.34 15.46 -6.29
C GLU A 160 -20.98 16.12 -5.04
N THR A 161 -21.24 15.35 -3.99
CA THR A 161 -21.80 15.84 -2.71
C THR A 161 -20.78 16.69 -1.96
N ILE A 162 -19.52 16.23 -1.91
CA ILE A 162 -18.44 16.97 -1.25
C ILE A 162 -18.07 18.22 -2.06
N GLU A 163 -18.00 18.11 -3.40
CA GLU A 163 -17.81 19.27 -4.28
C GLU A 163 -18.92 20.31 -4.07
N ALA A 164 -20.19 19.89 -3.95
CA ALA A 164 -21.31 20.78 -3.66
C ALA A 164 -21.20 21.45 -2.28
N ALA A 165 -20.72 20.72 -1.26
CA ALA A 165 -20.48 21.29 0.07
C ALA A 165 -19.34 22.32 0.04
N GLU A 166 -18.22 22.02 -0.65
CA GLU A 166 -17.11 22.95 -0.85
C GLU A 166 -17.56 24.21 -1.60
N GLU A 167 -18.32 24.08 -2.69
CA GLU A 167 -18.91 25.21 -3.41
C GLU A 167 -19.84 26.04 -2.52
N LEU A 168 -20.65 25.40 -1.68
CA LEU A 168 -21.53 26.08 -0.73
C LEU A 168 -20.73 26.91 0.27
N PHE A 169 -19.67 26.35 0.86
CA PHE A 169 -18.82 27.05 1.82
C PHE A 169 -18.04 28.20 1.17
N GLU A 170 -17.58 28.03 -0.08
CA GLU A 170 -16.94 29.09 -0.85
C GLU A 170 -17.94 30.21 -1.19
N GLU A 171 -19.18 29.90 -1.57
CA GLU A 171 -20.23 30.89 -1.86
C GLU A 171 -20.63 31.71 -0.62
N HIS A 172 -20.66 31.06 0.55
CA HIS A 172 -21.01 31.71 1.82
C HIS A 172 -19.81 32.40 2.49
N SER A 173 -18.59 32.16 2.01
CA SER A 173 -17.42 32.92 2.38
C SER A 173 -17.43 34.30 1.70
N THR A 174 -17.41 35.36 2.50
CA THR A 174 -17.46 36.76 2.00
C THR A 174 -16.24 37.55 2.47
N ASP A 175 -16.06 38.81 2.04
CA ASP A 175 -14.90 39.64 2.40
C ASP A 175 -14.70 39.71 3.93
N GLY A 176 -13.85 38.81 4.45
CA GLY A 176 -13.49 38.65 5.85
C GLY A 176 -14.26 37.58 6.65
N PHE A 177 -15.40 37.09 6.19
CA PHE A 177 -16.12 35.97 6.83
C PHE A 177 -15.78 34.67 6.11
N VAL A 178 -15.23 33.71 6.86
CA VAL A 178 -14.68 32.46 6.32
C VAL A 178 -15.55 31.31 6.79
N VAL A 179 -15.89 30.40 5.87
CA VAL A 179 -16.58 29.14 6.14
C VAL A 179 -15.70 28.02 5.61
N GLU A 180 -15.25 27.14 6.49
CA GLU A 180 -14.45 25.97 6.15
C GLU A 180 -15.03 24.74 6.83
N ALA A 181 -14.65 23.54 6.40
CA ALA A 181 -15.13 22.31 7.03
C ALA A 181 -14.05 21.23 7.14
N ASN A 182 -14.10 20.46 8.22
CA ASN A 182 -13.29 19.27 8.44
C ASN A 182 -14.14 18.08 8.92
N GLY A 183 -13.50 16.96 9.24
CA GLY A 183 -14.16 15.74 9.68
C GLY A 183 -14.23 14.64 8.60
N PRO A 184 -14.61 13.41 8.99
CA PRO A 184 -14.67 12.26 8.10
C PRO A 184 -15.57 12.50 6.87
N GLY A 185 -16.69 13.20 7.04
CA GLY A 185 -17.64 13.53 5.96
C GLY A 185 -17.13 14.51 4.90
N MET A 186 -15.97 15.14 5.12
CA MET A 186 -15.29 15.99 4.13
C MET A 186 -14.15 15.28 3.40
N ARG A 187 -13.91 14.00 3.67
CA ARG A 187 -12.86 13.23 2.99
C ARG A 187 -13.39 12.66 1.68
N ALA A 188 -13.06 13.34 0.58
CA ALA A 188 -13.39 12.85 -0.75
C ALA A 188 -12.73 11.49 -1.03
N MET A 189 -13.55 10.45 -1.10
CA MET A 189 -13.10 9.12 -1.53
C MET A 189 -13.24 9.02 -3.06
N SER A 190 -12.14 9.27 -3.76
CA SER A 190 -12.14 9.13 -5.22
C SER A 190 -12.20 7.65 -5.63
N PRO A 191 -13.13 7.25 -6.52
CA PRO A 191 -13.16 5.88 -7.01
C PRO A 191 -11.84 5.55 -7.76
N PRO A 192 -11.35 4.29 -7.68
CA PRO A 192 -10.16 3.88 -8.41
C PRO A 192 -10.33 4.08 -9.92
N GLY A 193 -9.44 4.86 -10.56
CA GLY A 193 -9.44 5.06 -12.01
C GLY A 193 -9.32 6.51 -12.50
N GLY A 194 -8.54 7.35 -11.83
CA GLY A 194 -8.40 8.79 -12.10
C GLY A 194 -7.48 9.16 -13.27
N ALA A 195 -7.37 10.49 -13.50
CA ALA A 195 -6.48 11.06 -14.53
C ALA A 195 -5.00 10.66 -14.31
N ALA A 196 -4.58 10.52 -13.05
CA ALA A 196 -3.23 10.12 -12.66
C ALA A 196 -2.87 8.72 -13.19
N GLU A 197 -3.77 7.74 -13.07
CA GLU A 197 -3.57 6.39 -13.61
C GLU A 197 -3.44 6.41 -15.14
N LEU A 198 -4.28 7.20 -15.83
CA LEU A 198 -4.23 7.37 -17.29
C LEU A 198 -2.90 7.99 -17.75
N ILE A 199 -2.34 8.92 -16.98
CA ILE A 199 -1.02 9.50 -17.25
C ILE A 199 0.06 8.42 -17.11
N GLY A 200 0.05 7.64 -16.03
CA GLY A 200 0.97 6.52 -15.80
C GLY A 200 0.92 5.48 -16.94
N ILE A 201 -0.28 5.06 -17.34
CA ILE A 201 -0.51 4.15 -18.47
C ILE A 201 -0.03 4.79 -19.79
N GLY A 202 -0.26 6.08 -19.99
CA GLY A 202 0.20 6.83 -21.16
C GLY A 202 1.74 6.82 -21.28
N ILE A 203 2.45 7.05 -20.18
CA ILE A 203 3.91 7.00 -20.14
C ILE A 203 4.39 5.56 -20.38
N ALA A 204 3.76 4.56 -19.75
CA ALA A 204 4.06 3.15 -19.96
C ALA A 204 3.92 2.76 -21.45
N LEU A 205 2.85 3.23 -22.12
CA LEU A 205 2.63 3.02 -23.55
C LEU A 205 3.77 3.63 -24.39
N VAL A 206 4.23 4.84 -24.07
CA VAL A 206 5.37 5.47 -24.77
C VAL A 206 6.63 4.64 -24.62
N VAL A 207 6.96 4.19 -23.41
CA VAL A 207 8.16 3.35 -23.17
C VAL A 207 8.05 2.00 -23.86
N LEU A 208 6.88 1.36 -23.85
CA LEU A 208 6.61 0.11 -24.56
C LEU A 208 6.70 0.29 -26.08
N LEU A 209 6.21 1.41 -26.62
CA LEU A 209 6.33 1.77 -28.03
C LEU A 209 7.80 1.92 -28.44
N LEU A 210 8.62 2.57 -27.61
CA LEU A 210 10.06 2.70 -27.82
C LEU A 210 10.78 1.34 -27.72
N THR A 211 10.30 0.46 -26.86
CA THR A 211 10.89 -0.88 -26.62
C THR A 211 10.61 -1.83 -27.77
N PHE A 212 9.35 -1.95 -28.20
CA PHE A 212 8.91 -2.91 -29.21
C PHE A 212 8.86 -2.35 -30.64
N GLY A 213 8.74 -1.04 -30.81
CA GLY A 213 8.65 -0.38 -32.11
C GLY A 213 7.38 -0.72 -32.90
N SER A 214 6.35 -1.27 -32.25
CA SER A 214 5.03 -1.59 -32.81
C SER A 214 3.94 -1.25 -31.81
N ALA A 215 2.91 -0.51 -32.24
CA ALA A 215 1.79 -0.11 -31.39
C ALA A 215 0.99 -1.31 -30.86
N ILE A 216 0.81 -2.36 -31.67
CA ILE A 216 0.09 -3.57 -31.26
C ILE A 216 0.89 -4.32 -30.18
N ALA A 217 2.21 -4.44 -30.36
CA ALA A 217 3.07 -5.06 -29.36
C ALA A 217 3.11 -4.27 -28.05
N ALA A 218 3.09 -2.94 -28.12
CA ALA A 218 3.06 -2.08 -26.95
C ALA A 218 1.71 -2.10 -26.22
N GLY A 219 0.59 -2.21 -26.95
CA GLY A 219 -0.74 -2.24 -26.34
C GLY A 219 -1.09 -3.56 -25.65
N MET A 220 -0.48 -4.68 -26.05
CA MET A 220 -0.79 -5.99 -25.47
C MET A 220 -0.56 -6.06 -23.95
N PRO A 221 0.63 -5.72 -23.40
CA PRO A 221 0.86 -5.71 -21.96
C PRO A 221 -0.18 -4.91 -21.18
N ILE A 222 -0.52 -3.71 -21.68
CA ILE A 222 -1.49 -2.81 -21.05
C ILE A 222 -2.89 -3.42 -21.04
N VAL A 223 -3.37 -3.92 -22.18
CA VAL A 223 -4.70 -4.53 -22.27
C VAL A 223 -4.81 -5.75 -21.35
N THR A 224 -3.78 -6.59 -21.30
CA THR A 224 -3.77 -7.74 -20.38
C THR A 224 -3.69 -7.32 -18.91
N ALA A 225 -2.94 -6.28 -18.59
CA ALA A 225 -2.82 -5.76 -17.23
C ALA A 225 -4.16 -5.18 -16.76
N ILE A 226 -4.80 -4.31 -17.55
CA ILE A 226 -6.12 -3.74 -17.24
C ILE A 226 -7.16 -4.85 -17.06
N PHE A 227 -7.16 -5.87 -17.93
CA PHE A 227 -8.07 -7.00 -17.78
C PHE A 227 -7.82 -7.78 -16.48
N GLY A 228 -6.55 -8.02 -16.13
CA GLY A 228 -6.18 -8.69 -14.88
C GLY A 228 -6.54 -7.90 -13.64
N VAL A 229 -6.28 -6.58 -13.65
CA VAL A 229 -6.63 -5.64 -12.57
C VAL A 229 -8.13 -5.54 -12.41
N GLY A 230 -8.90 -5.33 -13.50
CA GLY A 230 -10.35 -5.26 -13.43
C GLY A 230 -10.97 -6.54 -12.86
N LEU A 231 -10.43 -7.71 -13.23
CA LEU A 231 -10.86 -8.98 -12.65
C LEU A 231 -10.47 -9.11 -11.17
N GLY A 232 -9.28 -8.63 -10.80
CA GLY A 232 -8.83 -8.52 -9.41
C GLY A 232 -9.76 -7.65 -8.58
N MET A 233 -10.08 -6.45 -9.05
CA MET A 233 -11.02 -5.52 -8.42
C MET A 233 -12.40 -6.14 -8.25
N THR A 234 -12.97 -6.75 -9.29
CA THR A 234 -14.26 -7.45 -9.17
C THR A 234 -14.17 -8.61 -8.18
N GLY A 235 -13.02 -9.28 -8.11
CA GLY A 235 -12.73 -10.31 -7.11
C GLY A 235 -12.70 -9.76 -5.69
N ILE A 236 -12.09 -8.60 -5.47
CA ILE A 236 -12.06 -7.89 -4.18
C ILE A 236 -13.48 -7.47 -3.79
N THR A 237 -14.24 -6.86 -4.70
CA THR A 237 -15.66 -6.55 -4.46
C THR A 237 -16.48 -7.80 -4.16
N ALA A 238 -16.20 -8.94 -4.80
CA ALA A 238 -16.86 -10.19 -4.47
C ALA A 238 -16.42 -10.76 -3.10
N MET A 239 -15.22 -10.43 -2.62
CA MET A 239 -14.75 -10.85 -1.30
C MET A 239 -15.44 -10.09 -0.16
N THR A 240 -16.00 -8.88 -0.39
CA THR A 240 -16.77 -8.15 0.65
C THR A 240 -17.98 -8.93 1.14
N ALA A 241 -18.44 -9.92 0.36
CA ALA A 241 -19.50 -10.85 0.77
C ALA A 241 -19.14 -11.72 2.00
N VAL A 242 -17.85 -11.98 2.22
CA VAL A 242 -17.37 -12.96 3.22
C VAL A 242 -16.38 -12.39 4.24
N THR A 243 -15.78 -11.24 3.95
CA THR A 243 -14.83 -10.56 4.83
C THR A 243 -14.98 -9.06 4.64
N ASP A 244 -14.74 -8.30 5.69
CA ASP A 244 -14.71 -6.84 5.61
C ASP A 244 -13.41 -6.39 4.93
N ILE A 245 -13.53 -5.41 4.05
CA ILE A 245 -12.43 -4.94 3.21
C ILE A 245 -12.44 -3.42 3.26
N GLY A 246 -11.33 -2.86 3.75
CA GLY A 246 -11.10 -1.42 3.74
C GLY A 246 -11.01 -0.87 2.33
N THR A 247 -11.43 0.38 2.19
CA THR A 247 -11.51 1.16 0.96
C THR A 247 -10.15 1.39 0.30
N SER A 248 -9.08 1.31 1.09
CA SER A 248 -7.68 1.37 0.62
C SER A 248 -7.23 0.09 -0.09
N THR A 249 -7.92 -1.04 0.09
CA THR A 249 -7.53 -2.34 -0.46
C THR A 249 -7.55 -2.36 -1.99
N PRO A 250 -8.63 -1.93 -2.68
CA PRO A 250 -8.66 -1.84 -4.13
C PRO A 250 -7.57 -0.92 -4.69
N MET A 251 -7.32 0.23 -4.06
CA MET A 251 -6.30 1.21 -4.53
C MET A 251 -4.89 0.59 -4.57
N LEU A 252 -4.50 -0.13 -3.53
CA LEU A 252 -3.22 -0.83 -3.54
C LEU A 252 -3.21 -2.00 -4.52
N ALA A 253 -4.33 -2.73 -4.65
CA ALA A 253 -4.44 -3.84 -5.57
C ALA A 253 -4.33 -3.41 -7.05
N THR A 254 -4.90 -2.26 -7.43
CA THR A 254 -4.76 -1.70 -8.78
C THR A 254 -3.32 -1.27 -9.05
N MET A 255 -2.73 -0.52 -8.11
CA MET A 255 -1.36 -0.03 -8.19
C MET A 255 -0.36 -1.20 -8.37
N ILE A 256 -0.49 -2.27 -7.59
CA ILE A 256 0.34 -3.47 -7.70
C ILE A 256 0.02 -4.24 -8.98
N GLY A 257 -1.27 -4.53 -9.21
CA GLY A 257 -1.73 -5.40 -10.29
C GLY A 257 -1.36 -4.85 -11.67
N LEU A 258 -1.42 -3.53 -11.85
CA LEU A 258 -1.06 -2.88 -13.10
C LEU A 258 0.45 -2.94 -13.34
N ALA A 259 1.27 -2.59 -12.34
CA ALA A 259 2.73 -2.64 -12.45
C ALA A 259 3.22 -4.06 -12.76
N VAL A 260 2.79 -5.03 -11.96
CA VAL A 260 3.15 -6.45 -12.09
C VAL A 260 2.63 -7.05 -13.39
N GLY A 261 1.37 -6.77 -13.74
CA GLY A 261 0.72 -7.28 -14.95
C GLY A 261 1.42 -6.81 -16.22
N ILE A 262 1.81 -5.53 -16.28
CA ILE A 262 2.57 -4.99 -17.42
C ILE A 262 3.95 -5.64 -17.50
N ASP A 263 4.66 -5.80 -16.38
CA ASP A 263 6.03 -6.33 -16.40
C ASP A 263 6.09 -7.80 -16.81
N TYR A 264 5.22 -8.64 -16.25
CA TYR A 264 5.18 -10.07 -16.56
C TYR A 264 4.85 -10.35 -18.02
N THR A 265 3.92 -9.57 -18.57
CA THR A 265 3.55 -9.69 -19.98
C THR A 265 4.63 -9.13 -20.90
N LEU A 266 5.30 -8.05 -20.51
CA LEU A 266 6.48 -7.50 -21.19
C LEU A 266 7.61 -8.54 -21.29
N PHE A 267 7.96 -9.23 -20.21
CA PHE A 267 9.03 -10.23 -20.22
C PHE A 267 8.72 -11.43 -21.14
N ILE A 268 7.52 -11.99 -21.05
CA ILE A 268 7.09 -13.10 -21.92
C ILE A 268 7.09 -12.63 -23.38
N LEU A 269 6.58 -11.43 -23.65
CA LEU A 269 6.53 -10.86 -25.00
C LEU A 269 7.93 -10.56 -25.57
N ALA A 270 8.86 -10.07 -24.75
CA ALA A 270 10.24 -9.84 -25.13
C ALA A 270 10.97 -11.14 -25.46
N ARG A 271 10.73 -12.20 -24.67
CA ARG A 271 11.25 -13.54 -24.97
C ARG A 271 10.65 -14.10 -26.26
N TYR A 272 9.33 -14.01 -26.44
CA TYR A 272 8.66 -14.43 -27.68
C TYR A 272 9.24 -13.72 -28.92
N ARG A 273 9.46 -12.40 -28.84
CA ARG A 273 10.12 -11.64 -29.91
C ARG A 273 11.52 -12.16 -30.23
N THR A 274 12.29 -12.53 -29.20
CA THR A 274 13.63 -13.08 -29.36
C THR A 274 13.59 -14.45 -30.04
N GLU A 275 12.63 -15.31 -29.68
CA GLU A 275 12.46 -16.63 -30.30
C GLU A 275 12.02 -16.56 -31.76
N LEU A 276 11.24 -15.54 -32.16
CA LEU A 276 10.89 -15.32 -33.56
C LEU A 276 12.08 -14.98 -34.48
N HIS A 277 13.27 -14.71 -33.91
CA HIS A 277 14.51 -14.59 -34.70
C HIS A 277 15.16 -15.95 -34.98
N HIS A 278 14.80 -16.99 -34.24
CA HIS A 278 15.37 -18.34 -34.33
C HIS A 278 14.41 -19.33 -35.02
N THR A 279 13.10 -19.07 -35.01
CA THR A 279 12.10 -19.92 -35.67
C THR A 279 10.95 -19.11 -36.27
N ASP A 280 10.40 -19.60 -37.39
CA ASP A 280 9.18 -19.08 -38.00
C ASP A 280 7.90 -19.69 -37.39
N ASP A 281 8.03 -20.77 -36.61
CA ASP A 281 6.90 -21.39 -35.91
C ASP A 281 6.53 -20.57 -34.66
N ARG A 282 5.52 -19.72 -34.82
CA ARG A 282 4.97 -18.87 -33.76
C ARG A 282 4.40 -19.64 -32.58
N GLN A 283 3.83 -20.83 -32.83
CA GLN A 283 3.30 -21.65 -31.74
C GLN A 283 4.48 -22.17 -30.90
N HIS A 284 5.51 -22.70 -31.55
CA HIS A 284 6.72 -23.16 -30.87
C HIS A 284 7.41 -22.01 -30.13
N ALA A 285 7.60 -20.86 -30.78
CA ALA A 285 8.19 -19.66 -30.16
C ALA A 285 7.40 -19.20 -28.92
N THR A 286 6.06 -19.22 -28.95
CA THR A 286 5.22 -18.91 -27.79
C THR A 286 5.41 -19.94 -26.68
N GLY A 287 5.50 -21.21 -27.03
CA GLY A 287 5.80 -22.29 -26.09
C GLY A 287 7.12 -22.08 -25.35
N ILE A 288 8.21 -21.79 -26.09
CA ILE A 288 9.53 -21.54 -25.49
C ILE A 288 9.50 -20.29 -24.60
N ALA A 289 8.81 -19.24 -25.03
CA ALA A 289 8.69 -18.01 -24.24
C ALA A 289 7.99 -18.25 -22.90
N VAL A 290 6.84 -18.94 -22.89
CA VAL A 290 6.11 -19.27 -21.65
C VAL A 290 6.87 -20.31 -20.82
N GLY A 291 7.55 -21.26 -21.47
CA GLY A 291 8.35 -22.28 -20.78
C GLY A 291 9.57 -21.72 -20.05
N THR A 292 10.18 -20.65 -20.56
CA THR A 292 11.41 -20.04 -20.00
C THR A 292 11.08 -18.77 -19.20
N ALA A 293 10.72 -17.68 -19.87
CA ALA A 293 10.37 -16.42 -19.21
C ALA A 293 9.12 -16.57 -18.32
N GLY A 294 8.16 -17.39 -18.71
CA GLY A 294 7.01 -17.69 -17.86
C GLY A 294 7.36 -18.47 -16.59
N SER A 295 8.41 -19.30 -16.60
CA SER A 295 8.91 -19.93 -15.36
C SER A 295 9.41 -18.86 -14.40
N ALA A 296 10.23 -17.91 -14.89
CA ALA A 296 10.70 -16.78 -14.08
C ALA A 296 9.54 -15.94 -13.53
N VAL A 297 8.51 -15.67 -14.34
CA VAL A 297 7.28 -14.97 -13.92
C VAL A 297 6.55 -15.70 -12.79
N VAL A 298 6.49 -17.04 -12.79
CA VAL A 298 5.86 -17.77 -11.68
C VAL A 298 6.67 -17.65 -10.38
N PHE A 299 8.01 -17.67 -10.45
CA PHE A 299 8.83 -17.50 -9.24
C PHE A 299 8.72 -16.09 -8.68
N ALA A 300 8.80 -15.09 -9.56
CA ALA A 300 8.53 -13.69 -9.30
C ALA A 300 7.18 -13.48 -8.61
N GLY A 301 6.12 -13.98 -9.25
CA GLY A 301 4.77 -13.94 -8.69
C GLY A 301 4.68 -14.65 -7.34
N LEU A 302 5.31 -15.81 -7.18
CA LEU A 302 5.31 -16.54 -5.91
C LEU A 302 6.04 -15.77 -4.80
N THR A 303 7.12 -15.06 -5.09
CA THR A 303 7.79 -14.21 -4.09
C THR A 303 6.90 -13.07 -3.63
N VAL A 304 6.18 -12.41 -4.56
CA VAL A 304 5.20 -11.37 -4.23
C VAL A 304 4.05 -11.96 -3.41
N LEU A 305 3.51 -13.12 -3.82
CA LEU A 305 2.43 -13.81 -3.11
C LEU A 305 2.82 -14.16 -1.68
N ILE A 306 4.02 -14.69 -1.47
CA ILE A 306 4.53 -15.03 -0.13
C ILE A 306 4.68 -13.76 0.70
N ALA A 307 5.23 -12.68 0.14
CA ALA A 307 5.43 -11.43 0.87
C ALA A 307 4.11 -10.82 1.32
N LEU A 308 3.13 -10.72 0.40
CA LEU A 308 1.82 -10.16 0.70
C LEU A 308 0.99 -11.08 1.61
N SER A 309 1.08 -12.40 1.43
CA SER A 309 0.41 -13.36 2.33
C SER A 309 1.06 -13.41 3.72
N ALA A 310 2.32 -13.02 3.85
CA ALA A 310 3.00 -12.99 5.15
C ALA A 310 2.45 -11.88 6.07
N LEU A 311 1.71 -10.89 5.55
CA LEU A 311 0.97 -9.93 6.38
C LEU A 311 -0.05 -10.67 7.29
N ALA A 312 -0.58 -11.82 6.86
CA ALA A 312 -1.46 -12.64 7.70
C ALA A 312 -0.78 -13.14 8.99
N VAL A 313 0.56 -13.24 9.00
CA VAL A 313 1.32 -13.69 10.18
C VAL A 313 1.34 -12.62 11.27
N VAL A 314 1.19 -11.35 10.89
CA VAL A 314 1.16 -10.21 11.81
C VAL A 314 -0.12 -10.19 12.66
N ARG A 315 -1.19 -10.87 12.23
CA ARG A 315 -2.49 -10.94 12.92
C ARG A 315 -3.17 -9.59 13.11
N ILE A 316 -3.02 -8.70 12.13
CA ILE A 316 -3.80 -7.47 12.04
C ILE A 316 -4.84 -7.70 10.93
N PRO A 317 -6.15 -7.68 11.23
CA PRO A 317 -7.20 -8.05 10.28
C PRO A 317 -7.15 -7.27 8.97
N PHE A 318 -7.14 -5.94 9.02
CA PHE A 318 -7.14 -5.11 7.80
C PHE A 318 -5.86 -5.33 6.96
N LEU A 319 -4.68 -5.44 7.58
CA LEU A 319 -3.44 -5.81 6.89
C LEU A 319 -3.52 -7.17 6.21
N THR A 320 -4.18 -8.13 6.86
CA THR A 320 -4.36 -9.49 6.34
C THR A 320 -5.29 -9.48 5.13
N ALA A 321 -6.43 -8.79 5.22
CA ALA A 321 -7.38 -8.64 4.14
C ALA A 321 -6.73 -7.96 2.92
N MET A 322 -6.06 -6.82 3.16
CA MET A 322 -5.32 -6.08 2.13
C MET A 322 -4.22 -6.93 1.48
N GLY A 323 -3.39 -7.60 2.28
CA GLY A 323 -2.31 -8.46 1.81
C GLY A 323 -2.82 -9.63 0.96
N LEU A 324 -3.89 -10.31 1.41
CA LEU A 324 -4.49 -11.42 0.66
C LEU A 324 -5.21 -10.97 -0.61
N ALA A 325 -5.91 -9.84 -0.58
CA ALA A 325 -6.54 -9.23 -1.75
C ALA A 325 -5.51 -8.83 -2.82
N ALA A 326 -4.43 -8.17 -2.41
CA ALA A 326 -3.32 -7.82 -3.28
C ALA A 326 -2.61 -9.07 -3.82
N ALA A 327 -2.39 -10.10 -2.97
CA ALA A 327 -1.84 -11.38 -3.40
C ALA A 327 -2.74 -12.06 -4.44
N ALA A 328 -4.06 -12.11 -4.22
CA ALA A 328 -5.01 -12.68 -5.17
C ALA A 328 -4.98 -11.94 -6.52
N THR A 329 -4.88 -10.61 -6.50
CA THR A 329 -4.75 -9.78 -7.71
C THR A 329 -3.45 -10.08 -8.47
N VAL A 330 -2.33 -10.24 -7.76
CA VAL A 330 -1.05 -10.66 -8.36
C VAL A 330 -1.14 -12.07 -8.95
N LEU A 331 -1.78 -13.00 -8.26
CA LEU A 331 -2.00 -14.36 -8.77
C LEU A 331 -2.80 -14.32 -10.09
N ILE A 332 -3.86 -13.51 -10.14
CA ILE A 332 -4.63 -13.29 -11.37
C ILE A 332 -3.74 -12.71 -12.47
N ALA A 333 -2.92 -11.70 -12.18
CA ALA A 333 -1.99 -11.11 -13.15
C ALA A 333 -0.99 -12.15 -13.71
N VAL A 334 -0.43 -13.02 -12.86
CA VAL A 334 0.44 -14.14 -13.28
C VAL A 334 -0.32 -15.11 -14.19
N LEU A 335 -1.53 -15.52 -13.82
CA LEU A 335 -2.35 -16.43 -14.62
C LEU A 335 -2.71 -15.81 -15.98
N VAL A 336 -3.04 -14.52 -16.01
CA VAL A 336 -3.30 -13.74 -17.22
C VAL A 336 -2.06 -13.71 -18.12
N ALA A 337 -0.89 -13.42 -17.56
CA ALA A 337 0.38 -13.39 -18.31
C ALA A 337 0.73 -14.77 -18.92
N LEU A 338 0.42 -15.87 -18.21
CA LEU A 338 0.74 -17.23 -18.66
C LEU A 338 -0.30 -17.85 -19.61
N THR A 339 -1.52 -17.31 -19.65
CA THR A 339 -2.63 -17.92 -20.42
C THR A 339 -3.29 -16.96 -21.40
N LEU A 340 -3.72 -15.78 -20.96
CA LEU A 340 -4.42 -14.83 -21.79
C LEU A 340 -3.48 -14.18 -22.80
N LEU A 341 -2.26 -13.80 -22.39
CA LEU A 341 -1.28 -13.23 -23.32
C LEU A 341 -0.93 -14.20 -24.47
N PRO A 342 -0.58 -15.48 -24.23
CA PRO A 342 -0.40 -16.46 -25.31
C PRO A 342 -1.64 -16.63 -26.21
N ALA A 343 -2.85 -16.55 -25.64
CA ALA A 343 -4.09 -16.60 -26.42
C ALA A 343 -4.23 -15.37 -27.33
N ILE A 344 -3.96 -14.16 -26.84
CA ILE A 344 -3.97 -12.93 -27.63
C ILE A 344 -2.89 -13.00 -28.74
N LEU A 345 -1.71 -13.55 -28.46
CA LEU A 345 -0.69 -13.82 -29.49
C LEU A 345 -1.20 -14.80 -30.55
N GLY A 346 -1.98 -15.80 -30.16
CA GLY A 346 -2.64 -16.76 -31.04
C GLY A 346 -3.76 -16.16 -31.90
N LEU A 347 -4.46 -15.16 -31.36
CA LEU A 347 -5.47 -14.36 -32.06
C LEU A 347 -4.83 -13.44 -33.11
N LEU A 348 -3.82 -12.67 -32.71
CA LEU A 348 -3.17 -11.67 -33.56
C LEU A 348 -2.18 -12.28 -34.57
N LYS A 349 -1.60 -13.44 -34.26
CA LYS A 349 -0.61 -14.15 -35.09
C LYS A 349 0.42 -13.18 -35.66
N SER A 350 0.45 -13.01 -36.99
CA SER A 350 1.41 -12.18 -37.72
C SER A 350 1.24 -10.68 -37.52
N TRP A 351 0.10 -10.21 -37.03
CA TRP A 351 -0.16 -8.79 -36.83
C TRP A 351 0.59 -8.20 -35.63
N THR A 352 0.98 -9.03 -34.67
CA THR A 352 1.67 -8.67 -33.42
C THR A 352 2.82 -7.67 -33.59
N PHE A 353 3.65 -7.84 -34.62
CA PHE A 353 4.81 -6.97 -34.90
C PHE A 353 4.70 -6.24 -36.25
N ARG A 354 3.47 -6.06 -36.76
CA ARG A 354 3.20 -5.33 -38.00
C ARG A 354 3.26 -3.81 -37.72
N GLY A 355 3.67 -3.02 -38.72
CA GLY A 355 3.79 -1.56 -38.57
C GLY A 355 5.02 -1.12 -37.76
N ARG A 356 6.22 -1.63 -38.10
CA ARG A 356 7.47 -1.25 -37.41
C ARG A 356 7.78 0.22 -37.63
N ILE A 357 7.79 1.00 -36.55
CA ILE A 357 8.11 2.43 -36.54
C ILE A 357 9.63 2.63 -36.64
N ARG A 358 10.44 1.67 -36.17
CA ARG A 358 11.91 1.74 -36.21
C ARG A 358 12.56 0.44 -36.70
N LYS A 359 13.52 0.52 -37.63
CA LYS A 359 14.43 -0.60 -37.97
C LYS A 359 15.59 -0.63 -36.97
N GLU A 360 15.73 -1.74 -36.26
CA GLU A 360 16.78 -1.94 -35.28
C GLU A 360 18.11 -2.27 -35.98
N ARG A 361 19.16 -1.47 -35.74
CA ARG A 361 20.52 -1.76 -36.19
C ARG A 361 21.26 -2.51 -35.08
N ILE A 362 21.54 -3.78 -35.31
CA ILE A 362 22.31 -4.62 -34.38
C ILE A 362 23.79 -4.48 -34.73
N ASN A 363 24.57 -3.82 -33.86
CA ASN A 363 26.01 -3.77 -33.99
C ASN A 363 26.61 -5.05 -33.39
N ARG A 364 27.61 -5.65 -34.06
CA ARG A 364 28.29 -6.88 -33.63
C ARG A 364 29.79 -6.65 -33.49
N ASP A 365 30.44 -7.33 -32.55
CA ASP A 365 31.91 -7.34 -32.44
C ASP A 365 32.55 -8.29 -33.47
N GLU A 366 33.88 -8.36 -33.47
CA GLU A 366 34.69 -9.20 -34.37
C GLU A 366 34.38 -10.70 -34.23
N GLN A 367 33.77 -11.12 -33.11
CA GLN A 367 33.34 -12.49 -32.85
C GLN A 367 31.86 -12.73 -33.21
N GLY A 368 31.18 -11.73 -33.75
CA GLY A 368 29.78 -11.80 -34.16
C GLY A 368 28.78 -11.61 -33.01
N LEU A 369 29.24 -11.26 -31.80
CA LEU A 369 28.40 -11.06 -30.62
C LEU A 369 27.85 -9.63 -30.57
N VAL A 370 26.62 -9.46 -30.08
CA VAL A 370 25.91 -8.17 -30.08
C VAL A 370 26.59 -7.14 -29.17
N LEU A 371 27.09 -6.03 -29.72
CA LEU A 371 27.62 -4.90 -28.95
C LEU A 371 26.49 -3.93 -28.62
N ASN A 372 26.19 -3.79 -27.33
CA ASN A 372 25.22 -2.81 -26.84
C ASN A 372 25.72 -2.08 -25.58
N ASN A 373 24.91 -1.12 -25.12
CA ASN A 373 25.22 -0.33 -23.93
C ASN A 373 25.28 -1.20 -22.66
N GLY A 374 24.52 -2.30 -22.59
CA GLY A 374 24.58 -3.26 -21.49
C GLY A 374 25.96 -3.90 -21.33
N VAL A 375 26.56 -4.37 -22.43
CA VAL A 375 27.93 -4.92 -22.43
C VAL A 375 28.95 -3.87 -21.97
N ARG A 376 28.79 -2.61 -22.40
CA ARG A 376 29.69 -1.51 -21.97
C ARG A 376 29.59 -1.26 -20.47
N TRP A 377 28.37 -1.26 -19.93
CA TRP A 377 28.11 -1.08 -18.51
C TRP A 377 28.65 -2.25 -17.68
N GLY A 378 28.34 -3.50 -18.05
CA GLY A 378 28.83 -4.69 -17.35
C GLY A 378 30.37 -4.77 -17.30
N ARG A 379 31.06 -4.32 -18.35
CA ARG A 379 32.52 -4.18 -18.36
C ARG A 379 33.02 -3.01 -17.51
N LEU A 380 32.31 -1.88 -17.49
CA LEU A 380 32.66 -0.73 -16.65
C LEU A 380 32.63 -1.10 -15.17
N VAL A 381 31.54 -1.75 -14.72
CA VAL A 381 31.39 -2.25 -13.34
C VAL A 381 32.52 -3.23 -12.99
N GLY A 382 32.85 -4.13 -13.92
CA GLY A 382 33.94 -5.10 -13.74
C GLY A 382 35.36 -4.52 -13.69
N ARG A 383 35.58 -3.26 -14.10
CA ARG A 383 36.92 -2.63 -14.02
C ARG A 383 37.29 -2.19 -12.61
N ALA A 384 36.32 -1.78 -11.81
CA ALA A 384 36.54 -1.27 -10.46
C ALA A 384 35.42 -1.72 -9.50
N PRO A 385 35.22 -3.05 -9.32
CA PRO A 385 34.07 -3.56 -8.59
C PRO A 385 34.05 -3.11 -7.12
N VAL A 386 35.21 -2.98 -6.46
CA VAL A 386 35.29 -2.46 -5.08
C VAL A 386 34.81 -1.01 -4.98
N ALA A 387 35.19 -0.17 -5.94
CA ALA A 387 34.76 1.23 -5.95
C ALA A 387 33.25 1.35 -6.17
N VAL A 388 32.68 0.52 -7.06
CA VAL A 388 31.23 0.48 -7.29
C VAL A 388 30.50 0.05 -6.02
N VAL A 389 30.93 -1.02 -5.35
CA VAL A 389 30.33 -1.47 -4.08
C VAL A 389 30.40 -0.35 -3.03
N ALA A 390 31.56 0.28 -2.86
CA ALA A 390 31.73 1.36 -1.88
C ALA A 390 30.83 2.56 -2.18
N ILE A 391 30.78 3.03 -3.44
CA ILE A 391 29.93 4.16 -3.85
C ILE A 391 28.44 3.84 -3.60
N VAL A 392 27.99 2.64 -3.98
CA VAL A 392 26.58 2.25 -3.80
C VAL A 392 26.23 2.11 -2.33
N VAL A 393 27.05 1.40 -1.54
CA VAL A 393 26.78 1.18 -0.11
C VAL A 393 26.80 2.49 0.66
N ILE A 394 27.77 3.37 0.40
CA ILE A 394 27.84 4.69 1.06
C ILE A 394 26.70 5.59 0.58
N GLY A 395 26.40 5.59 -0.72
CA GLY A 395 25.34 6.43 -1.30
C GLY A 395 23.96 6.05 -0.76
N LEU A 396 23.58 4.78 -0.85
CA LEU A 396 22.29 4.30 -0.31
C LEU A 396 22.27 4.37 1.21
N GLY A 397 23.39 4.09 1.89
CA GLY A 397 23.50 4.23 3.34
C GLY A 397 23.32 5.68 3.82
N ALA A 398 23.81 6.66 3.06
CA ALA A 398 23.59 8.07 3.36
C ALA A 398 22.14 8.48 3.15
N LEU A 399 21.49 7.98 2.09
CA LEU A 399 20.06 8.19 1.83
C LEU A 399 19.16 7.53 2.87
N ALA A 400 19.65 6.51 3.59
CA ALA A 400 18.93 5.86 4.66
C ALA A 400 18.99 6.60 6.01
N ILE A 401 19.86 7.61 6.18
CA ILE A 401 20.03 8.34 7.46
C ILE A 401 18.72 8.93 8.00
N PRO A 402 17.84 9.57 7.20
CA PRO A 402 16.60 10.16 7.68
C PRO A 402 15.63 9.16 8.33
N ILE A 403 15.79 7.85 8.10
CA ILE A 403 14.95 6.82 8.73
C ILE A 403 14.96 6.91 10.27
N GLY A 404 16.03 7.45 10.86
CA GLY A 404 16.12 7.63 12.32
C GLY A 404 15.23 8.75 12.87
N GLN A 405 14.67 9.58 12.00
CA GLN A 405 13.71 10.63 12.34
C GLN A 405 12.28 10.25 11.92
N MET A 406 12.07 8.99 11.54
CA MET A 406 10.77 8.52 11.09
C MET A 406 9.75 8.62 12.22
N TYR A 407 8.71 9.41 11.99
CA TYR A 407 7.51 9.45 12.82
C TYR A 407 6.34 8.84 12.05
N LEU A 408 5.60 7.93 12.68
CA LEU A 408 4.50 7.19 12.07
C LEU A 408 3.18 7.65 12.68
N ALA A 409 2.26 8.13 11.85
CA ALA A 409 0.92 8.50 12.27
C ALA A 409 -0.06 8.32 11.10
N PHE A 410 -1.36 8.32 11.40
CA PHE A 410 -2.39 8.39 10.37
C PHE A 410 -2.56 9.84 9.89
N PRO A 411 -2.88 10.07 8.61
CA PRO A 411 -3.23 11.40 8.15
C PRO A 411 -4.47 11.93 8.88
N THR A 412 -4.33 13.12 9.46
CA THR A 412 -5.39 13.91 10.09
C THR A 412 -5.71 15.13 9.22
N ASP A 413 -6.79 15.85 9.53
CA ASP A 413 -7.14 17.06 8.78
C ASP A 413 -6.10 18.19 8.96
N SER A 414 -5.37 18.20 10.08
CA SER A 414 -4.21 19.07 10.29
C SER A 414 -3.01 18.72 9.41
N THR A 415 -2.99 17.53 8.80
CA THR A 415 -1.98 17.14 7.82
C THR A 415 -2.49 17.22 6.39
N ALA A 416 -3.67 17.78 6.14
CA ALA A 416 -4.15 18.00 4.78
C ALA A 416 -3.38 19.15 4.07
N PRO A 417 -3.44 19.26 2.72
CA PRO A 417 -2.83 20.39 2.00
C PRO A 417 -3.28 21.75 2.53
N THR A 418 -2.37 22.73 2.64
CA THR A 418 -2.68 24.07 3.20
C THR A 418 -3.78 24.86 2.48
N ASP A 419 -4.04 24.55 1.21
CA ASP A 419 -5.10 25.15 0.40
C ASP A 419 -6.45 24.44 0.54
N SER A 420 -6.51 23.29 1.22
CA SER A 420 -7.75 22.54 1.42
C SER A 420 -8.61 23.11 2.55
N THR A 421 -9.93 22.99 2.42
CA THR A 421 -10.88 23.44 3.44
C THR A 421 -10.65 22.78 4.79
N ARG A 422 -10.33 21.47 4.78
CA ARG A 422 -10.04 20.67 5.97
C ARG A 422 -8.86 21.21 6.78
N ARG A 423 -7.79 21.60 6.08
CA ARG A 423 -6.59 22.16 6.71
C ARG A 423 -6.86 23.54 7.30
N GLN A 424 -7.59 24.38 6.58
CA GLN A 424 -7.93 25.73 7.03
C GLN A 424 -8.89 25.70 8.24
N ALA A 425 -9.90 24.81 8.21
CA ALA A 425 -10.78 24.55 9.35
C ALA A 425 -10.00 24.07 10.59
N SER A 426 -9.07 23.13 10.42
CA SER A 426 -8.16 22.69 11.49
C SER A 426 -7.33 23.85 12.05
N ASP A 427 -6.64 24.62 11.20
CA ASP A 427 -5.84 25.76 11.67
C ASP A 427 -6.68 26.80 12.44
N LEU A 428 -7.91 27.08 11.99
CA LEU A 428 -8.86 27.96 12.70
C LEU A 428 -9.27 27.40 14.07
N VAL A 429 -9.55 26.10 14.16
CA VAL A 429 -9.90 25.44 15.43
C VAL A 429 -8.73 25.48 16.40
N SER A 430 -7.54 25.11 15.92
CA SER A 430 -6.31 25.14 16.70
C SER A 430 -5.96 26.55 17.20
N GLU A 431 -6.15 27.59 16.38
CA GLU A 431 -5.92 28.99 16.76
C GLU A 431 -6.93 29.48 17.81
N ALA A 432 -8.22 29.14 17.63
CA ALA A 432 -9.31 29.72 18.43
C ALA A 432 -9.60 28.96 19.73
N PHE A 433 -9.41 27.64 19.75
CA PHE A 433 -9.74 26.77 20.89
C PHE A 433 -8.51 26.10 21.52
N GLY A 434 -7.35 26.19 20.86
CA GLY A 434 -6.13 25.48 21.25
C GLY A 434 -5.96 24.15 20.49
N PRO A 435 -4.72 23.68 20.29
CA PRO A 435 -4.43 22.55 19.40
C PRO A 435 -4.99 21.21 19.90
N GLY A 436 -5.17 21.02 21.22
CA GLY A 436 -5.75 19.79 21.75
C GLY A 436 -7.24 19.62 21.51
N ARG A 437 -7.94 20.66 21.01
CA ARG A 437 -9.33 20.56 20.59
C ARG A 437 -9.53 19.58 19.43
N GLU A 438 -8.50 19.35 18.62
CA GLU A 438 -8.55 18.44 17.47
C GLU A 438 -8.35 16.96 17.83
N GLY A 439 -7.83 16.69 19.03
CA GLY A 439 -7.44 15.34 19.44
C GLY A 439 -7.87 14.96 20.85
N PRO A 440 -9.12 15.20 21.28
CA PRO A 440 -9.53 14.86 22.63
C PRO A 440 -9.46 13.35 22.87
N LEU A 441 -9.01 12.98 24.06
CA LEU A 441 -9.05 11.60 24.55
C LEU A 441 -10.38 11.38 25.27
N LEU A 442 -10.89 10.16 25.22
CA LEU A 442 -12.14 9.80 25.89
C LEU A 442 -11.86 8.72 26.94
N VAL A 443 -12.10 9.05 28.21
CA VAL A 443 -12.04 8.09 29.30
C VAL A 443 -13.44 7.54 29.54
N VAL A 444 -13.61 6.26 29.25
CA VAL A 444 -14.84 5.52 29.48
C VAL A 444 -14.77 4.90 30.87
N VAL A 445 -15.80 5.11 31.69
CA VAL A 445 -15.86 4.64 33.07
C VAL A 445 -17.06 3.73 33.25
N ASP A 446 -16.81 2.51 33.69
CA ASP A 446 -17.80 1.51 34.07
C ASP A 446 -17.93 1.44 35.59
N GLY A 447 -19.09 1.83 36.09
CA GLY A 447 -19.48 1.76 37.50
C GLY A 447 -20.53 0.70 37.79
N ARG A 448 -20.73 -0.30 36.92
CA ARG A 448 -21.75 -1.37 37.10
C ARG A 448 -21.59 -2.15 38.40
N ASP A 449 -20.36 -2.28 38.90
CA ASP A 449 -20.06 -2.98 40.15
C ASP A 449 -20.32 -2.13 41.41
N ILE A 450 -20.59 -0.82 41.26
CA ILE A 450 -20.90 0.09 42.36
C ILE A 450 -22.41 0.14 42.58
N ALA A 451 -22.86 -0.51 43.65
CA ALA A 451 -24.28 -0.67 43.97
C ALA A 451 -24.97 0.62 44.44
N ASP A 452 -24.25 1.55 45.07
CA ASP A 452 -24.80 2.81 45.55
C ASP A 452 -24.67 3.91 44.50
N ASP A 453 -25.77 4.56 44.15
CA ASP A 453 -25.81 5.58 43.09
C ASP A 453 -25.00 6.84 43.46
N ALA A 454 -24.93 7.21 44.74
CA ALA A 454 -24.17 8.39 45.18
C ALA A 454 -22.68 8.10 45.19
N GLU A 455 -22.28 6.89 45.61
CA GLU A 455 -20.91 6.40 45.50
C GLU A 455 -20.45 6.35 44.03
N ARG A 456 -21.32 5.88 43.12
CA ARG A 456 -21.01 5.82 41.69
C ARG A 456 -20.83 7.21 41.06
N GLN A 457 -21.69 8.16 41.41
CA GLN A 457 -21.54 9.54 40.96
C GLN A 457 -20.25 10.17 41.49
N SER A 458 -19.90 9.93 42.76
CA SER A 458 -18.61 10.37 43.34
C SER A 458 -17.43 9.77 42.60
N ALA A 459 -17.49 8.48 42.27
CA ALA A 459 -16.45 7.81 41.50
C ALA A 459 -16.24 8.45 40.12
N PHE A 460 -17.31 8.79 39.40
CA PHE A 460 -17.18 9.48 38.11
C PHE A 460 -16.54 10.86 38.24
N GLU A 461 -16.88 11.61 39.28
CA GLU A 461 -16.28 12.92 39.58
C GLU A 461 -14.80 12.80 40.00
N GLU A 462 -14.45 11.74 40.74
CA GLU A 462 -13.08 11.44 41.15
C GLU A 462 -12.20 11.05 39.95
N VAL A 463 -12.70 10.22 39.03
CA VAL A 463 -12.00 9.89 37.78
C VAL A 463 -11.80 11.15 36.93
N ALA A 464 -12.82 12.02 36.82
CA ALA A 464 -12.70 13.27 36.07
C ALA A 464 -11.66 14.21 36.71
N ALA A 465 -11.63 14.31 38.04
CA ALA A 465 -10.64 15.11 38.76
C ALA A 465 -9.22 14.54 38.64
N TRP A 466 -9.08 13.21 38.61
CA TRP A 466 -7.79 12.54 38.36
C TRP A 466 -7.29 12.83 36.95
N ALA A 467 -8.14 12.71 35.94
CA ALA A 467 -7.80 13.03 34.56
C ALA A 467 -7.42 14.51 34.41
N ALA A 468 -8.16 15.43 35.04
CA ALA A 468 -7.85 16.86 35.07
C ALA A 468 -6.52 17.18 35.78
N GLY A 469 -6.03 16.27 36.62
CA GLY A 469 -4.79 16.43 37.37
C GLY A 469 -3.53 15.99 36.62
N GLN A 470 -3.67 15.41 35.42
CA GLN A 470 -2.54 14.99 34.59
C GLN A 470 -1.85 16.20 33.94
N ASP A 471 -0.56 16.05 33.65
CA ASP A 471 0.19 17.03 32.88
C ASP A 471 -0.35 17.09 31.43
N ASP A 472 -0.30 18.27 30.80
CA ASP A 472 -0.84 18.52 29.44
C ASP A 472 -2.37 18.44 29.30
N VAL A 473 -3.15 18.49 30.39
CA VAL A 473 -4.63 18.52 30.33
C VAL A 473 -5.16 19.95 30.47
N ALA A 474 -5.82 20.44 29.41
CA ALA A 474 -6.49 21.74 29.42
C ALA A 474 -7.86 21.67 30.12
N ASP A 475 -8.61 20.60 29.87
CA ASP A 475 -9.90 20.32 30.50
C ASP A 475 -10.14 18.81 30.58
N ALA A 476 -10.74 18.34 31.67
CA ALA A 476 -11.34 17.02 31.73
C ALA A 476 -12.71 17.12 32.37
N SER A 477 -13.75 16.75 31.61
CA SER A 477 -15.12 16.92 32.05
C SER A 477 -16.03 15.77 31.64
N LEU A 478 -17.00 15.49 32.50
CA LEU A 478 -18.02 14.47 32.28
C LEU A 478 -18.95 14.92 31.16
N VAL A 479 -18.89 14.25 30.00
CA VAL A 479 -19.65 14.61 28.80
C VAL A 479 -20.97 13.85 28.66
N ALA A 480 -21.00 12.62 29.16
CA ALA A 480 -22.20 11.80 29.08
C ALA A 480 -22.27 10.78 30.20
N THR A 481 -23.50 10.40 30.54
CA THR A 481 -23.80 9.24 31.38
C THR A 481 -24.92 8.46 30.74
N ASN A 482 -24.94 7.14 30.89
CA ASN A 482 -26.01 6.31 30.33
C ASN A 482 -27.24 6.25 31.26
N ALA A 483 -27.49 7.33 32.01
CA ALA A 483 -28.63 7.44 32.90
C ALA A 483 -29.93 7.34 32.07
N PRO A 484 -30.92 6.52 32.50
CA PRO A 484 -32.18 6.38 31.77
C PRO A 484 -32.86 7.74 31.55
N LEU A 485 -33.16 8.11 30.30
CA LEU A 485 -33.84 9.37 30.03
C LEU A 485 -35.35 9.25 30.33
N GLY A 486 -35.91 10.29 30.95
CA GLY A 486 -37.33 10.44 31.18
C GLY A 486 -38.09 10.78 29.90
N ALA A 487 -39.43 10.78 29.97
CA ALA A 487 -40.30 11.16 28.85
C ALA A 487 -40.12 12.63 28.39
N ASP A 488 -39.43 13.43 29.19
CA ASP A 488 -39.02 14.82 28.97
C ASP A 488 -37.56 14.94 28.48
N GLY A 489 -36.86 13.83 28.26
CA GLY A 489 -35.45 13.80 27.85
C GLY A 489 -34.47 14.10 28.99
N ALA A 490 -34.94 14.17 30.25
CA ALA A 490 -34.08 14.43 31.40
C ALA A 490 -33.57 13.12 32.04
N PRO A 491 -32.30 13.04 32.49
CA PRO A 491 -31.78 11.86 33.19
C PRO A 491 -32.60 11.48 34.43
N GLN A 492 -32.99 10.21 34.55
CA GLN A 492 -33.67 9.61 35.70
C GLN A 492 -32.73 8.66 36.45
N GLY A 493 -32.11 9.16 37.51
CA GLY A 493 -31.16 8.41 38.33
C GLY A 493 -29.71 8.61 37.89
N VAL A 494 -28.81 7.79 38.39
CA VAL A 494 -27.38 7.81 38.04
C VAL A 494 -27.12 6.68 37.05
N GLY A 495 -26.45 7.00 35.94
CA GLY A 495 -26.04 6.00 34.95
C GLY A 495 -25.11 4.96 35.55
N THR A 496 -24.97 3.80 34.93
CA THR A 496 -23.95 2.81 35.28
C THR A 496 -22.61 3.08 34.60
N GLY A 497 -22.61 3.91 33.55
CA GLY A 497 -21.44 4.29 32.79
C GLY A 497 -21.34 5.81 32.61
N ALA A 498 -20.12 6.29 32.49
CA ALA A 498 -19.77 7.68 32.28
C ALA A 498 -18.72 7.81 31.16
N MET A 499 -18.80 8.90 30.40
CA MET A 499 -17.78 9.31 29.45
C MET A 499 -17.19 10.63 29.92
N ILE A 500 -15.87 10.66 30.07
CA ILE A 500 -15.11 11.84 30.45
C ILE A 500 -14.24 12.21 29.27
N GLN A 501 -14.47 13.38 28.69
CA GLN A 501 -13.64 13.90 27.62
C GLN A 501 -12.46 14.64 28.23
N VAL A 502 -11.25 14.27 27.82
CA VAL A 502 -9.99 14.88 28.23
C VAL A 502 -9.45 15.63 27.02
N THR A 503 -9.38 16.95 27.14
CA THR A 503 -8.84 17.83 26.10
C THR A 503 -7.39 18.17 26.46
N PRO A 504 -6.40 17.74 25.66
CA PRO A 504 -5.01 18.10 25.91
C PRO A 504 -4.73 19.60 25.69
N GLU A 505 -3.62 20.12 26.21
CA GLU A 505 -3.09 21.44 25.82
C GLU A 505 -2.39 21.37 24.46
N SER A 506 -1.79 20.22 24.12
CA SER A 506 -1.04 19.98 22.89
C SER A 506 -1.86 19.26 21.80
N GLY A 507 -1.36 19.24 20.57
CA GLY A 507 -2.08 18.64 19.43
C GLY A 507 -2.04 17.11 19.43
N PRO A 508 -2.90 16.44 18.62
CA PRO A 508 -2.98 14.97 18.56
C PRO A 508 -1.67 14.27 18.20
N ASP A 509 -0.82 14.92 17.41
CA ASP A 509 0.47 14.38 16.94
C ASP A 509 1.68 14.86 17.78
N ASP A 510 1.45 15.64 18.85
CA ASP A 510 2.52 16.14 19.71
C ASP A 510 2.98 15.04 20.69
N PRO A 511 4.30 14.84 20.88
CA PRO A 511 4.81 13.94 21.92
C PRO A 511 4.19 14.17 23.30
N ALA A 512 3.81 15.40 23.66
CA ALA A 512 3.16 15.68 24.94
C ALA A 512 1.79 14.99 25.09
N THR A 513 0.95 14.97 24.04
CA THR A 513 -0.32 14.22 24.04
C THR A 513 -0.09 12.71 24.16
N LEU A 514 0.97 12.18 23.55
CA LEU A 514 1.32 10.76 23.66
C LEU A 514 1.78 10.39 25.08
N ASP A 515 2.60 11.24 25.70
CA ASP A 515 3.00 11.10 27.10
C ASP A 515 1.78 11.19 28.04
N LEU A 516 0.81 12.08 27.75
CA LEU A 516 -0.47 12.16 28.45
C LEU A 516 -1.27 10.85 28.32
N LEU A 517 -1.40 10.31 27.11
CA LEU A 517 -2.09 9.03 26.89
C LEU A 517 -1.44 7.89 27.68
N GLU A 518 -0.11 7.80 27.68
CA GLU A 518 0.63 6.81 28.48
C GLU A 518 0.43 7.04 29.98
N SER A 519 0.43 8.30 30.45
CA SER A 519 0.20 8.63 31.86
C SER A 519 -1.20 8.25 32.36
N LEU A 520 -2.24 8.47 31.54
CA LEU A 520 -3.60 8.06 31.85
C LEU A 520 -3.69 6.53 31.97
N ARG A 521 -2.98 5.80 31.10
CA ARG A 521 -2.96 4.32 31.13
C ARG A 521 -2.18 3.77 32.32
N ASP A 522 -1.04 4.36 32.63
CA ASP A 522 -0.21 3.96 33.77
C ASP A 522 -0.93 4.21 35.10
N GLY A 523 -1.71 5.29 35.21
CA GLY A 523 -2.51 5.60 36.39
C GLY A 523 -3.86 4.87 36.45
N GLN A 524 -4.25 4.16 35.40
CA GLN A 524 -5.56 3.53 35.27
C GLN A 524 -5.85 2.53 36.40
N SER A 525 -4.90 1.65 36.71
CA SER A 525 -5.10 0.65 37.77
C SER A 525 -5.24 1.28 39.15
N ASP A 526 -4.54 2.39 39.41
CA ASP A 526 -4.58 3.06 40.70
C ASP A 526 -5.95 3.73 40.91
N ILE A 527 -6.50 4.38 39.89
CA ILE A 527 -7.82 5.02 39.99
C ILE A 527 -8.97 4.00 40.03
N GLU A 528 -8.83 2.87 39.34
CA GLU A 528 -9.77 1.74 39.42
C GLU A 528 -9.81 1.13 40.84
N ASP A 529 -8.64 0.93 41.47
CA ASP A 529 -8.53 0.43 42.84
C ASP A 529 -9.10 1.42 43.88
N GLU A 530 -8.96 2.72 43.64
CA GLU A 530 -9.47 3.77 44.54
C GLU A 530 -10.99 3.94 44.45
N THR A 531 -11.54 3.93 43.23
CA THR A 531 -12.95 4.24 42.97
C THR A 531 -13.85 3.02 42.85
N GLY A 532 -13.27 1.82 42.66
CA GLY A 532 -14.00 0.58 42.40
C GLY A 532 -14.67 0.55 41.01
N THR A 533 -14.22 1.39 40.08
CA THR A 533 -14.67 1.41 38.69
C THR A 533 -13.75 0.56 37.81
N THR A 534 -14.19 0.25 36.59
CA THR A 534 -13.29 -0.14 35.50
C THR A 534 -13.22 1.03 34.52
N THR A 535 -12.04 1.42 34.09
CA THR A 535 -11.85 2.56 33.18
C THR A 535 -11.18 2.11 31.88
N GLY A 536 -11.19 2.97 30.87
CA GLY A 536 -10.45 2.73 29.63
C GLY A 536 -10.32 4.01 28.84
N VAL A 537 -9.17 4.21 28.20
CA VAL A 537 -8.90 5.40 27.39
C VAL A 537 -9.05 5.07 25.90
N THR A 538 -9.99 5.72 25.24
CA THR A 538 -10.28 5.61 23.81
C THR A 538 -10.29 7.00 23.16
N GLY A 539 -10.84 7.09 21.94
CA GLY A 539 -10.82 8.25 21.08
C GLY A 539 -9.86 8.07 19.91
N LEU A 540 -10.04 8.87 18.86
CA LEU A 540 -9.32 8.70 17.60
C LEU A 540 -7.79 8.75 17.78
N THR A 541 -7.28 9.68 18.60
CA THR A 541 -5.85 9.78 18.91
C THR A 541 -5.32 8.52 19.62
N ALA A 542 -6.07 7.99 20.60
CA ALA A 542 -5.68 6.76 21.31
C ALA A 542 -5.67 5.55 20.38
N ILE A 543 -6.71 5.40 19.55
CA ILE A 543 -6.85 4.29 18.60
C ILE A 543 -5.74 4.32 17.55
N THR A 544 -5.51 5.48 16.92
CA THR A 544 -4.46 5.63 15.90
C THR A 544 -3.06 5.44 16.46
N THR A 545 -2.81 5.85 17.71
CA THR A 545 -1.55 5.61 18.42
C THR A 545 -1.34 4.11 18.68
N ASP A 546 -2.34 3.43 19.26
CA ASP A 546 -2.26 1.99 19.54
C ASP A 546 -2.06 1.16 18.28
N VAL A 547 -2.77 1.51 17.21
CA VAL A 547 -2.59 0.89 15.90
C VAL A 547 -1.15 1.09 15.42
N SER A 548 -0.60 2.31 15.53
CA SER A 548 0.76 2.63 15.12
C SER A 548 1.81 1.85 15.90
N ASP A 549 1.65 1.72 17.22
CA ASP A 549 2.53 0.93 18.08
C ASP A 549 2.45 -0.56 17.78
N ARG A 550 1.24 -1.04 17.49
CA ARG A 550 1.00 -2.44 17.13
C ARG A 550 1.63 -2.80 15.79
N LEU A 551 1.53 -1.90 14.81
CA LEU A 551 2.19 -2.03 13.50
C LEU A 551 3.72 -2.00 13.64
N THR A 552 4.24 -1.06 14.43
CA THR A 552 5.69 -0.92 14.67
C THR A 552 6.26 -2.15 15.37
N SER A 553 5.55 -2.68 16.37
CA SER A 553 5.92 -3.91 17.07
C SER A 553 5.87 -5.16 16.18
N ALA A 554 5.05 -5.15 15.13
CA ALA A 554 4.94 -6.24 14.18
C ALA A 554 6.02 -6.25 13.09
N LEU A 555 6.59 -5.09 12.74
CA LEU A 555 7.60 -4.94 11.68
C LEU A 555 8.75 -5.95 11.78
N PRO A 556 9.40 -6.19 12.95
CA PRO A 556 10.50 -7.14 13.05
C PRO A 556 10.10 -8.58 12.74
N ILE A 557 8.91 -9.00 13.18
CA ILE A 557 8.37 -10.34 12.94
C ILE A 557 8.10 -10.50 11.43
N TYR A 558 7.40 -9.53 10.86
CA TYR A 558 7.09 -9.51 9.44
C TYR A 558 8.35 -9.55 8.57
N LEU A 559 9.34 -8.69 8.86
CA LEU A 559 10.61 -8.64 8.15
C LEU A 559 11.34 -9.98 8.24
N THR A 560 11.38 -10.59 9.42
CA THR A 560 12.02 -11.90 9.62
C THR A 560 11.37 -12.99 8.77
N VAL A 561 10.05 -13.02 8.71
CA VAL A 561 9.29 -14.00 7.92
C VAL A 561 9.51 -13.78 6.43
N VAL A 562 9.30 -12.55 5.94
CA VAL A 562 9.43 -12.24 4.51
C VAL A 562 10.85 -12.48 4.03
N VAL A 563 11.85 -11.89 4.70
CA VAL A 563 13.26 -12.04 4.33
C VAL A 563 13.74 -13.48 4.48
N GLY A 564 13.27 -14.20 5.50
CA GLY A 564 13.60 -15.61 5.72
C GLY A 564 13.05 -16.50 4.61
N LEU A 565 11.75 -16.42 4.32
CA LEU A 565 11.10 -17.22 3.28
C LEU A 565 11.63 -16.89 1.88
N ALA A 566 11.85 -15.61 1.61
CA ALA A 566 12.51 -15.09 0.43
C ALA A 566 13.88 -15.72 0.21
N PHE A 567 14.74 -15.65 1.22
CA PHE A 567 16.09 -16.18 1.16
C PHE A 567 16.05 -17.69 0.86
N LEU A 568 15.17 -18.43 1.51
CA LEU A 568 14.97 -19.86 1.26
C LEU A 568 14.52 -20.15 -0.18
N LEU A 569 13.57 -19.37 -0.70
CA LEU A 569 13.09 -19.50 -2.08
C LEU A 569 14.22 -19.23 -3.09
N LEU A 570 15.06 -18.22 -2.84
CA LEU A 570 16.17 -17.89 -3.73
C LEU A 570 17.30 -18.90 -3.66
N VAL A 571 17.57 -19.48 -2.48
CA VAL A 571 18.49 -20.60 -2.33
C VAL A 571 18.00 -21.79 -3.16
N LEU A 572 16.69 -22.05 -3.18
CA LEU A 572 16.10 -23.10 -4.00
C LEU A 572 16.29 -22.83 -5.51
N VAL A 573 16.06 -21.60 -5.96
CA VAL A 573 16.14 -21.21 -7.39
C VAL A 573 17.59 -21.20 -7.89
N PHE A 574 18.48 -20.46 -7.21
CA PHE A 574 19.86 -20.28 -7.67
C PHE A 574 20.79 -21.40 -7.25
N ARG A 575 20.35 -22.29 -6.35
CA ARG A 575 21.19 -23.33 -5.72
C ARG A 575 22.54 -22.76 -5.25
N SER A 576 22.49 -21.60 -4.59
CA SER A 576 23.63 -20.91 -4.02
C SER A 576 23.19 -20.24 -2.73
N ILE A 577 24.11 -20.08 -1.77
CA ILE A 577 23.85 -19.34 -0.52
C ILE A 577 24.27 -17.88 -0.67
N LEU A 578 25.40 -17.62 -1.35
CA LEU A 578 25.97 -16.27 -1.43
C LEU A 578 25.19 -15.36 -2.38
N VAL A 579 24.66 -15.90 -3.48
CA VAL A 579 23.84 -15.11 -4.43
C VAL A 579 22.57 -14.59 -3.74
N PRO A 580 21.73 -15.44 -3.10
CA PRO A 580 20.61 -14.97 -2.31
C PRO A 580 21.01 -14.00 -1.20
N LEU A 581 22.09 -14.26 -0.46
CA LEU A 581 22.52 -13.40 0.64
C LEU A 581 22.83 -11.98 0.15
N THR A 582 23.62 -11.86 -0.92
CA THR A 582 23.93 -10.54 -1.51
C THR A 582 22.70 -9.85 -2.08
N ALA A 583 21.76 -10.60 -2.65
CA ALA A 583 20.49 -10.07 -3.13
C ALA A 583 19.64 -9.52 -1.98
N THR A 584 19.50 -10.27 -0.89
CA THR A 584 18.77 -9.88 0.31
C THR A 584 19.38 -8.64 0.97
N LEU A 585 20.71 -8.59 1.12
CA LEU A 585 21.38 -7.42 1.69
C LEU A 585 21.24 -6.17 0.79
N GLY A 586 21.34 -6.34 -0.53
CA GLY A 586 21.11 -5.26 -1.48
C GLY A 586 19.66 -4.75 -1.42
N PHE A 587 18.70 -5.66 -1.31
CA PHE A 587 17.28 -5.32 -1.13
C PHE A 587 17.06 -4.53 0.16
N LEU A 588 17.56 -5.00 1.31
CA LEU A 588 17.43 -4.30 2.59
C LEU A 588 18.00 -2.88 2.50
N LEU A 589 19.16 -2.73 1.87
CA LEU A 589 19.78 -1.43 1.64
C LEU A 589 18.92 -0.52 0.76
N SER A 590 18.28 -1.07 -0.28
CA SER A 590 17.34 -0.33 -1.15
C SER A 590 16.11 0.15 -0.37
N VAL A 591 15.51 -0.72 0.44
CA VAL A 591 14.33 -0.37 1.25
C VAL A 591 14.67 0.69 2.28
N LEU A 592 15.79 0.54 3.00
CA LEU A 592 16.24 1.54 3.97
C LEU A 592 16.49 2.90 3.30
N ALA A 593 17.12 2.92 2.13
CA ALA A 593 17.31 4.15 1.37
C ALA A 593 15.99 4.73 0.85
N THR A 594 15.03 3.88 0.47
CA THR A 594 13.70 4.31 0.03
C THR A 594 12.97 4.98 1.17
N LEU A 595 12.86 4.31 2.33
CA LEU A 595 12.23 4.86 3.52
C LEU A 595 12.90 6.17 3.95
N GLY A 596 14.23 6.23 3.99
CA GLY A 596 14.95 7.46 4.33
C GLY A 596 14.68 8.60 3.35
N VAL A 597 14.60 8.33 2.05
CA VAL A 597 14.25 9.37 1.07
C VAL A 597 12.79 9.79 1.17
N THR A 598 11.86 8.86 1.45
CA THR A 598 10.46 9.20 1.71
C THR A 598 10.34 10.07 2.95
N VAL A 599 11.05 9.76 4.04
CA VAL A 599 11.08 10.58 5.25
C VAL A 599 11.64 11.98 4.96
N ALA A 600 12.77 12.08 4.25
CA ALA A 600 13.34 13.38 3.90
C ALA A 600 12.38 14.23 3.05
N VAL A 601 11.70 13.62 2.07
CA VAL A 601 10.86 14.35 1.12
C VAL A 601 9.50 14.72 1.73
N PHE A 602 8.85 13.79 2.46
CA PHE A 602 7.51 13.99 2.99
C PHE A 602 7.52 14.54 4.43
N GLN A 603 8.39 14.09 5.33
CA GLN A 603 8.41 14.60 6.71
C GLN A 603 9.26 15.84 6.86
N GLU A 604 10.51 15.81 6.36
CA GLU A 604 11.42 16.96 6.50
C GLU A 604 11.13 18.07 5.46
N GLY A 605 10.21 17.83 4.51
CA GLY A 605 9.90 18.77 3.42
C GLY A 605 11.11 19.05 2.52
N ALA A 606 12.07 18.11 2.44
CA ALA A 606 13.27 18.29 1.62
C ALA A 606 12.86 18.54 0.16
N LEU A 607 13.54 19.49 -0.48
CA LEU A 607 13.26 20.01 -1.83
C LEU A 607 12.06 20.97 -1.93
N GLY A 608 11.29 21.18 -0.85
CA GLY A 608 10.14 22.09 -0.84
C GLY A 608 9.03 21.69 -1.82
N ILE A 609 8.95 20.39 -2.15
CA ILE A 609 7.96 19.84 -3.09
C ILE A 609 6.68 19.45 -2.36
N PHE A 610 6.83 18.94 -1.13
CA PHE A 610 5.72 18.58 -0.26
C PHE A 610 5.86 19.36 1.05
N GLU A 611 4.72 19.69 1.64
CA GLU A 611 4.67 20.18 3.01
C GLU A 611 4.94 19.01 3.96
N GLY A 612 5.57 19.30 5.11
CA GLY A 612 5.95 18.27 6.07
C GLY A 612 4.72 17.53 6.61
N GLN A 613 4.64 16.23 6.38
CA GLN A 613 3.53 15.37 6.81
C GLN A 613 4.06 14.03 7.37
N PRO A 614 3.35 13.40 8.31
CA PRO A 614 3.75 12.12 8.87
C PRO A 614 3.75 11.00 7.82
N ILE A 615 4.55 9.97 8.07
CA ILE A 615 4.49 8.75 7.26
C ILE A 615 3.37 7.85 7.79
N VAL A 616 2.49 7.42 6.89
CA VAL A 616 1.37 6.52 7.23
C VAL A 616 1.87 5.25 7.92
N SER A 617 1.30 4.91 9.08
CA SER A 617 1.83 3.87 9.98
C SER A 617 2.00 2.48 9.35
N PHE A 618 1.13 2.08 8.41
CA PHE A 618 1.25 0.80 7.70
C PHE A 618 2.17 0.83 6.47
N MET A 619 2.60 2.01 6.01
CA MET A 619 3.40 2.19 4.80
C MET A 619 4.71 1.38 4.84
N PRO A 620 5.51 1.36 5.93
CA PRO A 620 6.75 0.59 5.96
C PRO A 620 6.53 -0.91 5.76
N ILE A 621 5.50 -1.49 6.38
CA ILE A 621 5.16 -2.92 6.26
C ILE A 621 4.83 -3.26 4.81
N PHE A 622 3.93 -2.47 4.20
CA PHE A 622 3.54 -2.67 2.80
C PHE A 622 4.68 -2.45 1.83
N LEU A 623 5.46 -1.39 2.02
CA LEU A 623 6.61 -1.07 1.18
C LEU A 623 7.64 -2.19 1.23
N ILE A 624 8.00 -2.69 2.42
CA ILE A 624 8.92 -3.83 2.57
C ILE A 624 8.40 -5.03 1.78
N GLY A 625 7.12 -5.39 1.95
CA GLY A 625 6.51 -6.55 1.27
C GLY A 625 6.49 -6.42 -0.23
N MET A 626 6.01 -5.27 -0.71
CA MET A 626 5.82 -5.01 -2.12
C MET A 626 7.16 -4.87 -2.84
N VAL A 627 8.05 -4.02 -2.31
CA VAL A 627 9.39 -3.85 -2.89
C VAL A 627 10.10 -5.19 -2.88
N PHE A 628 9.99 -5.98 -1.82
CA PHE A 628 10.60 -7.30 -1.80
C PHE A 628 10.10 -8.16 -2.96
N GLY A 629 8.78 -8.28 -3.10
CA GLY A 629 8.17 -9.05 -4.18
C GLY A 629 8.60 -8.59 -5.57
N LEU A 630 8.51 -7.29 -5.84
CA LEU A 630 8.81 -6.68 -7.15
C LEU A 630 10.29 -6.71 -7.50
N ALA A 631 11.14 -6.54 -6.50
CA ALA A 631 12.58 -6.47 -6.65
C ALA A 631 13.10 -7.79 -7.25
N MET A 632 12.63 -8.94 -6.77
CA MET A 632 13.25 -10.22 -7.09
C MET A 632 13.23 -10.62 -8.57
N ASP A 633 12.31 -10.06 -9.33
CA ASP A 633 12.03 -10.44 -10.71
C ASP A 633 13.24 -10.18 -11.60
N TYR A 634 13.88 -9.02 -11.42
CA TYR A 634 15.10 -8.64 -12.12
C TYR A 634 16.32 -9.45 -11.67
N GLN A 635 16.39 -9.88 -10.40
CA GLN A 635 17.44 -10.81 -9.96
C GLN A 635 17.33 -12.10 -10.76
N VAL A 636 16.13 -12.66 -10.80
CA VAL A 636 15.87 -13.93 -11.45
C VAL A 636 16.16 -13.78 -12.94
N PHE A 637 15.71 -12.73 -13.61
CA PHE A 637 16.01 -12.57 -15.05
C PHE A 637 17.49 -12.36 -15.37
N LEU A 638 18.18 -11.50 -14.63
CA LEU A 638 19.57 -11.14 -14.95
C LEU A 638 20.55 -12.21 -14.47
N VAL A 639 20.42 -12.66 -13.23
CA VAL A 639 21.37 -13.61 -12.61
C VAL A 639 21.16 -15.02 -13.14
N THR A 640 19.93 -15.42 -13.48
CA THR A 640 19.71 -16.74 -14.10
C THR A 640 20.39 -16.82 -15.47
N ARG A 641 20.36 -15.75 -16.27
CA ARG A 641 21.13 -15.67 -17.53
C ARG A 641 22.64 -15.76 -17.30
N MET A 642 23.16 -15.09 -16.27
CA MET A 642 24.58 -15.20 -15.90
C MET A 642 24.92 -16.62 -15.48
N ARG A 643 24.04 -17.28 -14.72
CA ARG A 643 24.22 -18.66 -14.29
C ARG A 643 24.20 -19.62 -15.47
N GLU A 644 23.25 -19.47 -16.39
CA GLU A 644 23.15 -20.24 -17.63
C GLU A 644 24.46 -20.16 -18.42
N ALA A 645 24.97 -18.95 -18.66
CA ALA A 645 26.27 -18.72 -19.31
C ALA A 645 27.43 -19.42 -18.58
N HIS A 646 27.44 -19.36 -17.24
CA HIS A 646 28.47 -19.96 -16.42
C HIS A 646 28.46 -21.50 -16.45
N VAL A 647 27.27 -22.11 -16.32
CA VAL A 647 27.08 -23.58 -16.40
C VAL A 647 27.47 -24.11 -17.78
N HIS A 648 27.32 -23.32 -18.84
CA HIS A 648 27.78 -23.65 -20.20
C HIS A 648 29.28 -23.39 -20.43
N GLY A 649 30.04 -23.10 -19.38
CA GLY A 649 31.51 -23.07 -19.41
C GLY A 649 32.16 -21.69 -19.52
N LEU A 650 31.39 -20.59 -19.48
CA LEU A 650 31.97 -19.25 -19.39
C LEU A 650 32.50 -18.97 -17.99
N SER A 651 33.62 -18.24 -17.89
CA SER A 651 34.12 -17.77 -16.59
C SER A 651 33.09 -16.84 -15.93
N THR A 652 33.07 -16.76 -14.60
CA THR A 652 32.11 -15.88 -13.88
C THR A 652 32.11 -14.44 -14.43
N ARG A 653 33.27 -13.92 -14.83
CA ARG A 653 33.40 -12.57 -15.40
C ARG A 653 32.75 -12.43 -16.77
N GLU A 654 32.97 -13.39 -17.65
CA GLU A 654 32.39 -13.40 -19.00
C GLU A 654 30.88 -13.65 -18.94
N ALA A 655 30.45 -14.51 -18.02
CA ALA A 655 29.05 -14.82 -17.77
C ALA A 655 28.25 -13.58 -17.30
N VAL A 656 28.84 -12.74 -16.44
CA VAL A 656 28.23 -11.44 -16.07
C VAL A 656 28.05 -10.56 -17.31
N VAL A 657 29.08 -10.40 -18.14
CA VAL A 657 29.00 -9.57 -19.36
C VAL A 657 27.97 -10.12 -20.35
N ASP A 658 27.89 -11.44 -20.48
CA ASP A 658 26.92 -12.09 -21.37
C ASP A 658 25.48 -11.90 -20.91
N GLY A 659 25.20 -12.03 -19.60
CA GLY A 659 23.89 -11.71 -19.02
C GLY A 659 23.44 -10.28 -19.36
N PHE A 660 24.33 -9.30 -19.26
CA PHE A 660 24.04 -7.92 -19.65
C PHE A 660 23.82 -7.71 -21.16
N ARG A 661 24.35 -8.60 -22.01
CA ARG A 661 24.24 -8.46 -23.47
C ARG A 661 22.81 -8.58 -23.93
N ASN A 662 22.02 -9.48 -23.36
CA ASN A 662 20.67 -9.73 -23.85
C ASN A 662 19.57 -9.29 -22.87
N SER A 663 19.87 -9.17 -21.58
CA SER A 663 18.85 -8.83 -20.57
C SER A 663 18.78 -7.34 -20.24
N ALA A 664 19.88 -6.59 -20.33
CA ALA A 664 19.94 -5.23 -19.79
C ALA A 664 18.89 -4.27 -20.39
N ARG A 665 18.62 -4.36 -21.70
CA ARG A 665 17.62 -3.49 -22.33
C ARG A 665 16.20 -3.78 -21.85
N VAL A 666 15.86 -5.05 -21.65
CA VAL A 666 14.52 -5.45 -21.19
C VAL A 666 14.35 -5.02 -19.74
N VAL A 667 15.35 -5.26 -18.89
CA VAL A 667 15.33 -4.84 -17.48
C VAL A 667 15.23 -3.32 -17.34
N VAL A 668 15.99 -2.55 -18.10
CA VAL A 668 15.87 -1.07 -18.10
C VAL A 668 14.47 -0.63 -18.53
N ALA A 669 13.92 -1.22 -19.59
CA ALA A 669 12.58 -0.87 -20.05
C ALA A 669 11.51 -1.18 -19.00
N ALA A 670 11.55 -2.38 -18.41
CA ALA A 670 10.68 -2.81 -17.33
C ALA A 670 10.75 -1.86 -16.12
N ALA A 671 11.97 -1.61 -15.61
CA ALA A 671 12.19 -0.73 -14.47
C ALA A 671 11.71 0.70 -14.73
N THR A 672 11.96 1.25 -15.93
CA THR A 672 11.46 2.58 -16.32
C THR A 672 9.93 2.61 -16.39
N ILE A 673 9.29 1.56 -16.91
CA ILE A 673 7.82 1.48 -16.96
C ILE A 673 7.23 1.45 -15.55
N MET A 674 7.73 0.57 -14.68
CA MET A 674 7.22 0.49 -13.31
C MET A 674 7.45 1.80 -12.56
N THR A 675 8.65 2.39 -12.67
CA THR A 675 8.94 3.70 -12.08
C THR A 675 7.94 4.76 -12.55
N ALA A 676 7.61 4.80 -13.84
CA ALA A 676 6.66 5.76 -14.39
C ALA A 676 5.21 5.51 -13.94
N VAL A 677 4.80 4.24 -13.82
CA VAL A 677 3.47 3.88 -13.30
C VAL A 677 3.34 4.30 -11.85
N PHE A 678 4.29 3.92 -10.99
CA PHE A 678 4.26 4.30 -9.56
C PHE A 678 4.39 5.82 -9.36
N ALA A 679 5.24 6.49 -10.15
CA ALA A 679 5.32 7.95 -10.11
C ALA A 679 4.03 8.64 -10.59
N GLY A 680 3.20 7.96 -11.40
CA GLY A 680 1.88 8.47 -11.79
C GLY A 680 0.94 8.64 -10.60
N PHE A 681 1.00 7.72 -9.62
CA PHE A 681 0.20 7.79 -8.38
C PHE A 681 0.59 8.96 -7.47
N MET A 682 1.73 9.63 -7.70
CA MET A 682 2.08 10.87 -6.99
C MET A 682 1.17 12.06 -7.37
N LEU A 683 0.40 11.93 -8.45
CA LEU A 683 -0.54 12.95 -8.91
C LEU A 683 -1.95 12.79 -8.32
N GLU A 684 -2.19 11.72 -7.55
CA GLU A 684 -3.44 11.55 -6.80
C GLU A 684 -3.45 12.52 -5.61
N ASP A 685 -4.63 13.00 -5.20
CA ASP A 685 -4.73 13.96 -4.10
C ASP A 685 -4.59 13.29 -2.73
N ASP A 686 -4.96 12.01 -2.64
CA ASP A 686 -4.82 11.19 -1.45
C ASP A 686 -3.35 11.05 -0.99
N ALA A 687 -3.09 11.40 0.28
CA ALA A 687 -1.76 11.41 0.87
C ALA A 687 -1.12 10.01 0.96
N VAL A 688 -1.93 8.97 1.19
CA VAL A 688 -1.48 7.58 1.28
C VAL A 688 -1.01 7.10 -0.10
N VAL A 689 -1.83 7.32 -1.14
CA VAL A 689 -1.53 6.91 -2.52
C VAL A 689 -0.33 7.68 -3.06
N LYS A 690 -0.26 8.99 -2.79
CA LYS A 690 0.83 9.88 -3.19
C LYS A 690 2.18 9.46 -2.60
N SER A 691 2.23 9.26 -1.28
CA SER A 691 3.44 8.84 -0.57
C SER A 691 3.88 7.42 -0.94
N MET A 692 2.93 6.49 -1.10
CA MET A 692 3.19 5.12 -1.52
C MET A 692 3.70 5.06 -2.98
N GLY A 693 3.09 5.81 -3.88
CA GLY A 693 3.53 5.93 -5.28
C GLY A 693 4.95 6.45 -5.40
N PHE A 694 5.31 7.49 -4.63
CA PHE A 694 6.68 7.99 -4.53
C PHE A 694 7.64 6.93 -3.99
N ALA A 695 7.30 6.32 -2.85
CA ALA A 695 8.16 5.34 -2.20
C ALA A 695 8.42 4.13 -3.14
N LEU A 696 7.41 3.64 -3.83
CA LEU A 696 7.55 2.53 -4.78
C LEU A 696 8.38 2.94 -6.00
N ALA A 697 8.16 4.13 -6.56
CA ALA A 697 8.99 4.63 -7.66
C ALA A 697 10.47 4.75 -7.25
N ALA A 698 10.76 5.35 -6.10
CA ALA A 698 12.11 5.46 -5.54
C ALA A 698 12.74 4.09 -5.28
N SER A 699 11.96 3.14 -4.75
CA SER A 699 12.41 1.78 -4.48
C SER A 699 12.89 1.04 -5.72
N ILE A 700 12.20 1.24 -6.85
CA ILE A 700 12.56 0.60 -8.13
C ILE A 700 13.79 1.28 -8.72
N ILE A 701 13.92 2.60 -8.56
CA ILE A 701 15.13 3.32 -8.97
C ILE A 701 16.35 2.74 -8.22
N PHE A 702 16.26 2.64 -6.89
CA PHE A 702 17.35 2.14 -6.06
C PHE A 702 17.60 0.66 -6.31
N ASP A 703 16.57 -0.17 -6.37
CA ASP A 703 16.74 -1.61 -6.53
C ASP A 703 17.15 -1.97 -7.96
N ALA A 704 16.34 -1.64 -8.96
CA ALA A 704 16.56 -2.09 -10.33
C ALA A 704 17.80 -1.46 -10.98
N PHE A 705 18.08 -0.18 -10.75
CA PHE A 705 19.23 0.49 -11.38
C PHE A 705 20.48 0.46 -10.49
N ILE A 706 20.38 0.81 -9.22
CA ILE A 706 21.56 0.94 -8.36
C ILE A 706 22.00 -0.43 -7.83
N VAL A 707 21.09 -1.20 -7.24
CA VAL A 707 21.43 -2.51 -6.67
C VAL A 707 21.68 -3.53 -7.78
N ARG A 708 20.75 -3.73 -8.70
CA ARG A 708 20.83 -4.86 -9.67
C ARG A 708 21.75 -4.61 -10.84
N MET A 709 21.80 -3.39 -11.37
CA MET A 709 22.70 -3.10 -12.49
C MET A 709 24.12 -2.74 -12.04
N ALA A 710 24.34 -2.35 -10.78
CA ALA A 710 25.67 -1.96 -10.30
C ALA A 710 26.19 -2.81 -9.14
N LEU A 711 25.48 -2.89 -8.00
CA LEU A 711 25.95 -3.59 -6.79
C LEU A 711 26.09 -5.10 -7.00
N ILE A 712 25.04 -5.78 -7.46
CA ILE A 712 25.02 -7.25 -7.62
C ILE A 712 26.12 -7.72 -8.59
N PRO A 713 26.29 -7.15 -9.80
CA PRO A 713 27.37 -7.55 -10.69
C PRO A 713 28.74 -7.28 -10.08
N ALA A 714 28.93 -6.16 -9.38
CA ALA A 714 30.19 -5.85 -8.70
C ALA A 714 30.51 -6.90 -7.62
N LEU A 715 29.53 -7.30 -6.82
CA LEU A 715 29.68 -8.38 -5.84
C LEU A 715 30.00 -9.73 -6.50
N LEU A 716 29.36 -10.06 -7.62
CA LEU A 716 29.70 -11.26 -8.40
C LEU A 716 31.12 -11.23 -8.95
N TYR A 717 31.60 -10.07 -9.42
CA TYR A 717 33.00 -9.89 -9.84
C TYR A 717 34.00 -10.08 -8.69
N LEU A 718 33.63 -9.72 -7.45
CA LEU A 718 34.46 -9.88 -6.26
C LEU A 718 34.45 -11.31 -5.72
N LEU A 719 33.26 -11.93 -5.67
CA LEU A 719 33.08 -13.30 -5.19
C LEU A 719 33.64 -14.33 -6.17
N GLY A 720 33.59 -14.03 -7.47
CA GLY A 720 34.04 -14.92 -8.54
C GLY A 720 33.31 -16.27 -8.48
N GLU A 721 34.06 -17.35 -8.70
CA GLU A 721 33.55 -18.73 -8.68
C GLU A 721 32.87 -19.12 -7.36
N LYS A 722 33.22 -18.48 -6.24
CA LYS A 722 32.59 -18.75 -4.95
C LYS A 722 31.13 -18.32 -4.91
N ALA A 723 30.71 -17.38 -5.76
CA ALA A 723 29.33 -16.92 -5.82
C ALA A 723 28.34 -18.09 -6.04
N TRP A 724 28.74 -19.12 -6.78
CA TRP A 724 27.90 -20.26 -7.13
C TRP A 724 28.05 -21.45 -6.16
N TRP A 725 28.67 -21.23 -5.01
CA TRP A 725 28.93 -22.29 -4.04
C TRP A 725 27.67 -22.74 -3.28
N LEU A 726 27.54 -24.06 -3.13
CA LEU A 726 26.50 -24.72 -2.32
C LEU A 726 27.10 -25.89 -1.52
N PRO A 727 26.76 -26.06 -0.24
CA PRO A 727 27.13 -27.25 0.52
C PRO A 727 26.52 -28.52 -0.07
N ARG A 728 27.31 -29.59 -0.19
CA ARG A 728 26.86 -30.89 -0.77
C ARG A 728 25.67 -31.53 -0.06
N TRP A 729 25.53 -31.32 1.25
CA TRP A 729 24.39 -31.85 2.01
C TRP A 729 23.09 -31.12 1.65
N LEU A 730 23.17 -29.82 1.38
CA LEU A 730 22.03 -28.99 1.02
C LEU A 730 21.60 -29.27 -0.43
N ASP A 731 22.56 -29.42 -1.34
CA ASP A 731 22.30 -29.80 -2.74
C ASP A 731 21.55 -31.14 -2.87
N ARG A 732 21.78 -32.07 -1.93
CA ARG A 732 21.10 -33.37 -1.88
C ARG A 732 19.64 -33.30 -1.41
N ILE A 733 19.30 -32.29 -0.61
CA ILE A 733 17.96 -32.09 -0.05
C ILE A 733 17.10 -31.22 -0.97
N LEU A 734 17.71 -30.26 -1.66
CA LEU A 734 16.99 -29.30 -2.50
C LEU A 734 16.42 -29.96 -3.76
N PRO A 735 15.10 -29.81 -4.04
CA PRO A 735 14.50 -30.32 -5.26
C PRO A 735 15.06 -29.63 -6.52
N ASN A 736 15.08 -30.37 -7.65
CA ASN A 736 15.51 -29.85 -8.94
C ASN A 736 14.36 -29.11 -9.62
N VAL A 737 14.33 -27.79 -9.46
CA VAL A 737 13.33 -26.94 -10.09
C VAL A 737 13.95 -26.31 -11.34
N ASP A 738 13.57 -26.81 -12.51
CA ASP A 738 14.05 -26.29 -13.80
C ASP A 738 13.38 -24.95 -14.13
N VAL A 739 13.96 -23.86 -13.59
CA VAL A 739 13.56 -22.46 -13.82
C VAL A 739 14.09 -21.94 -15.16
N GLU A 740 15.27 -22.44 -15.56
CA GLU A 740 16.02 -22.03 -16.75
C GLU A 740 15.43 -22.60 -18.04
N GLY A 741 14.65 -23.68 -17.96
CA GLY A 741 14.12 -24.38 -19.13
C GLY A 741 15.17 -25.21 -19.85
N THR A 742 16.22 -25.61 -19.14
CA THR A 742 17.31 -26.48 -19.63
C THR A 742 16.77 -27.79 -20.24
N SER A 743 15.63 -28.27 -19.74
CA SER A 743 14.94 -29.44 -20.28
C SER A 743 14.25 -29.24 -21.64
N LEU A 744 14.07 -27.98 -22.09
CA LEU A 744 13.49 -27.63 -23.39
C LEU A 744 14.58 -27.46 -24.48
N GLU A 745 15.80 -27.06 -24.10
CA GLU A 745 16.93 -26.87 -25.03
C GLU A 745 17.60 -28.18 -25.43
N ARG A 746 17.64 -29.18 -24.55
CA ARG A 746 18.20 -30.51 -24.89
C ARG A 746 17.45 -31.22 -26.02
N ASP A 747 16.14 -30.96 -26.15
CA ASP A 747 15.28 -31.56 -27.17
C ASP A 747 15.27 -30.77 -28.50
N SER A 748 15.74 -29.51 -28.51
CA SER A 748 15.77 -28.66 -29.71
C SER A 748 17.06 -28.79 -30.53
N ILE A 749 18.07 -29.53 -30.03
CA ILE A 749 19.24 -29.95 -30.81
C ILE A 749 18.85 -31.14 -31.70
N PRO A 750 18.83 -31.00 -33.04
CA PRO A 750 18.51 -32.12 -33.93
C PRO A 750 19.65 -33.16 -33.84
N GLY A 751 19.42 -34.25 -33.09
CA GLY A 751 20.35 -35.39 -33.00
C GLY A 751 20.46 -36.06 -31.62
N ALA A 752 19.90 -35.50 -30.55
CA ALA A 752 20.01 -36.08 -29.21
C ALA A 752 18.76 -36.89 -28.81
N THR A 753 18.43 -37.95 -29.55
CA THR A 753 17.62 -39.05 -29.00
C THR A 753 18.57 -40.00 -28.27
N VAL A 754 18.93 -39.68 -27.03
CA VAL A 754 19.45 -40.70 -26.10
C VAL A 754 18.26 -41.19 -25.29
N SER A 755 18.03 -42.49 -25.33
CA SER A 755 16.92 -43.11 -24.62
C SER A 755 17.13 -42.98 -23.11
N GLN A 756 16.04 -42.90 -22.36
CA GLN A 756 16.08 -42.74 -20.90
C GLN A 756 16.72 -43.95 -20.18
N ASP A 757 16.95 -45.06 -20.89
CA ASP A 757 17.55 -46.30 -20.38
C ASP A 757 19.09 -46.29 -20.39
N ASP A 758 19.75 -45.37 -21.12
CA ASP A 758 21.22 -45.34 -21.22
C ASP A 758 21.91 -44.58 -20.06
N LEU A 759 21.15 -43.91 -19.18
CA LEU A 759 21.69 -43.06 -18.11
C LEU A 759 21.95 -43.79 -16.78
N ASP A 760 21.37 -44.97 -16.58
CA ASP A 760 21.57 -45.76 -15.35
C ASP A 760 22.76 -46.73 -15.45
N ASP A 761 23.28 -47.02 -16.66
CA ASP A 761 24.29 -48.07 -16.86
C ASP A 761 25.76 -47.57 -16.93
N ASP A 762 25.96 -46.24 -16.98
CA ASP A 762 27.29 -45.61 -17.14
C ASP A 762 27.88 -45.04 -15.84
N LEU A 763 27.14 -45.03 -14.72
CA LEU A 763 27.67 -44.62 -13.41
C LEU A 763 28.33 -45.76 -12.61
N ASP A 764 28.16 -47.03 -13.03
CA ASP A 764 28.67 -48.20 -12.32
C ASP A 764 29.92 -48.86 -12.97
N LYS A 765 30.41 -48.38 -14.12
CA LYS A 765 31.52 -49.02 -14.86
C LYS A 765 32.93 -48.43 -14.65
N GLU A 766 33.11 -47.36 -13.86
CA GLU A 766 34.45 -46.78 -13.61
C GLU A 766 35.08 -47.14 -12.25
N LEU A 767 34.59 -48.17 -11.54
CA LEU A 767 35.24 -48.69 -10.33
C LEU A 767 35.47 -50.21 -10.41
N ALA A 768 36.32 -50.64 -11.34
CA ALA A 768 36.95 -51.96 -11.29
C ALA A 768 38.48 -51.81 -11.19
N PRO A 769 39.15 -52.40 -10.18
CA PRO A 769 40.58 -52.23 -10.00
C PRO A 769 41.37 -53.00 -11.07
N ALA A 770 42.35 -52.33 -11.67
CA ALA A 770 43.35 -52.94 -12.52
C ALA A 770 44.12 -54.03 -11.76
N GLY A 771 43.88 -55.29 -12.12
CA GLY A 771 44.62 -56.44 -11.63
C GLY A 771 45.74 -56.84 -12.58
N ARG A 772 46.97 -56.40 -12.30
CA ARG A 772 48.20 -57.22 -12.15
C ARG A 772 49.44 -56.35 -12.01
#